data_AF-A0A3M1I2Z2-F1
#
_entry.id   AF-A0A3M1I2Z2-F1
#
_cell.length_a   1.000
_cell.length_b   1.000
_cell.length_c   1.000
_cell.angle_alpha   90.00
_cell.angle_beta   90.00
_cell.angle_gamma   90.00
#
_symmetry.space_group_name_H-M   'P 1'
#
loop_
_entity.id
_entity.type
_entity.pdbx_description
1 polymer ?
#
loop_
_entity_poly.entity_id
_entity_poly.type
_entity_poly.pdbx_seq_one_letter_code
_entity_poly.pdbx_strand_id
1 'polypeptide(L)'
;MVRKFYLLLLIGISLLCLSTHTYSEPSQKWEGRWFVRGRTSNGMNYTGAVKISKYWRIYWMTARFDLANGEKLFSFWTIPDVHGNTISFEFTTTSLPGVIESLENLARESSGGEGEKSKVIGKYVMAEDGTLVRGGWKAERRNISGRDVWTKDRNKIVVTSVSPNELEGGSNQDVVLTINGANFPEASSLKPKDVSFLLDGKADEKIKVKEILEVDDGGTSLQVRVSMKKDILTGKRDVQVKEGLGKGLLEIKRPAKKLPLGGSLKVVLGDTVRVYIPNAEGGSLEIKGLEGIKLHKGSESGEEVKVNDKGVFEVKSHGWYYLDFTAANLNGEAELKARYFINAKVPDDRVPWNFWYYPFVESYTTGYNLYKEGEVYEKLDKLFGLKPEKDGWKKFDPTKHMDWWAPKHVRDKIFKKIYEANPDQDWDKLNELREKLINLIEKIDSGTLSGEELEKARKELEDGKREYWKTLSEYKKNFKLDGLSEEEKKLYNPTTIQGFGYCYLRSKDSEKGWWGHCWGAVVASSLYKRPPEGKTVKGADGSEIKFTQEDLEAILTDYHTNHSVYPTNYMSKCPPGPPSEEKNQPCDSYPDDFWVGLMTGIRQNGLPLAINIRESYVHSGGGNQVWNQVAWRFNAEISEKDGDETYVHIKVEVGYSEDTYPSDEGSWGRVNYEFDLKYNPDGSLDRDNLKYQNWTSASAYCPSYLWRIERSTTPMGTDNEVLRGRLPKLIEIFGYKRVDGN
;
A
#
# COMPACT_ATOMS: atom_id res chain seq x y z
N MET A 1 88.24 6.14 -18.66
CA MET A 1 87.15 5.21 -18.28
C MET A 1 85.81 5.92 -18.08
N VAL A 2 85.77 7.11 -17.47
CA VAL A 2 84.54 7.90 -17.20
C VAL A 2 83.77 8.35 -18.47
N ARG A 3 84.45 8.70 -19.57
CA ARG A 3 83.78 9.09 -20.84
C ARG A 3 83.05 7.95 -21.57
N LYS A 4 83.46 6.69 -21.40
CA LYS A 4 82.78 5.54 -22.00
C LYS A 4 81.52 5.14 -21.23
N PHE A 5 81.45 5.47 -19.94
CA PHE A 5 80.28 5.21 -19.09
C PHE A 5 79.11 6.16 -19.42
N TYR A 6 79.38 7.45 -19.68
CA TYR A 6 78.34 8.40 -20.10
C TYR A 6 77.77 8.11 -21.49
N LEU A 7 78.60 7.64 -22.42
CA LEU A 7 78.12 7.26 -23.76
C LEU A 7 77.26 5.98 -23.70
N LEU A 8 77.63 5.00 -22.87
CA LEU A 8 76.82 3.80 -22.64
C LEU A 8 75.53 4.07 -21.86
N LEU A 9 75.53 5.04 -20.94
CA LEU A 9 74.30 5.48 -20.24
C LEU A 9 73.34 6.21 -21.21
N LEU A 10 73.87 7.06 -22.10
CA LEU A 10 73.08 7.74 -23.13
C LEU A 10 72.54 6.77 -24.19
N ILE A 11 73.33 5.77 -24.59
CA ILE A 11 72.90 4.70 -25.52
C ILE A 11 71.89 3.75 -24.84
N GLY A 12 72.06 3.45 -23.56
CA GLY A 12 71.12 2.64 -22.77
C GLY A 12 69.76 3.31 -22.58
N ILE A 13 69.73 4.63 -22.35
CA ILE A 13 68.48 5.41 -22.31
C ILE A 13 67.84 5.52 -23.70
N SER A 14 68.64 5.51 -24.78
CA SER A 14 68.14 5.54 -26.16
C SER A 14 67.52 4.20 -26.60
N LEU A 15 68.01 3.07 -26.08
CA LEU A 15 67.53 1.72 -26.44
C LEU A 15 66.31 1.27 -25.63
N LEU A 16 66.08 1.78 -24.42
CA LEU A 16 64.87 1.50 -23.62
C LEU A 16 63.61 2.23 -24.13
N CYS A 17 63.73 3.16 -25.08
CA CYS A 17 62.60 3.89 -25.67
C CYS A 17 62.13 3.33 -27.04
N LEU A 18 62.64 2.17 -27.48
CA LEU A 18 62.26 1.51 -28.74
C LEU A 18 61.22 0.39 -28.54
N SER A 19 60.28 0.53 -27.60
CA SER A 19 59.07 -0.30 -27.63
C SER A 19 58.18 0.18 -28.77
N THR A 20 57.95 -0.66 -29.77
CA THR A 20 57.09 -0.41 -30.94
C THR A 20 55.60 -0.44 -30.58
N HIS A 21 55.18 0.36 -29.60
CA HIS A 21 53.81 0.81 -29.56
C HIS A 21 53.67 1.89 -30.62
N THR A 22 52.88 1.59 -31.65
CA THR A 22 52.32 2.58 -32.57
C THR A 22 51.49 3.57 -31.75
N TYR A 23 52.16 4.52 -31.11
CA TYR A 23 51.54 5.72 -30.59
C TYR A 23 51.02 6.47 -31.82
N SER A 24 49.71 6.36 -32.07
CA SER A 24 49.02 7.30 -32.95
C SER A 24 49.41 8.69 -32.46
N GLU A 25 50.08 9.50 -33.29
CA GLU A 25 50.52 10.83 -32.87
C GLU A 25 49.31 11.57 -32.29
N PRO A 26 49.32 11.93 -31.00
CA PRO A 26 48.20 12.65 -30.41
C PRO A 26 48.07 13.96 -31.19
N SER A 27 46.85 14.19 -31.71
CA SER A 27 46.55 15.30 -32.60
C SER A 27 47.06 16.64 -32.02
N GLN A 28 47.59 17.53 -32.87
CA GLN A 28 48.02 18.90 -32.54
C GLN A 28 46.94 19.76 -31.85
N LYS A 29 45.73 19.23 -31.63
CA LYS A 29 44.56 19.94 -31.12
C LYS A 29 44.76 20.53 -29.71
N TRP A 30 45.60 19.93 -28.87
CA TRP A 30 45.87 20.39 -27.49
C TRP A 30 46.72 21.65 -27.40
N GLU A 31 47.57 21.92 -28.39
CA GLU A 31 48.49 23.05 -28.35
C GLU A 31 47.77 24.40 -28.39
N GLY A 32 48.31 25.36 -27.65
CA GLY A 32 47.82 26.73 -27.59
C GLY A 32 47.46 27.22 -26.19
N ARG A 33 46.86 28.41 -26.16
CA ARG A 33 46.32 29.02 -24.95
C ARG A 33 44.82 28.72 -24.88
N TRP A 34 44.38 28.32 -23.70
CA TRP A 34 43.02 28.01 -23.35
C TRP A 34 42.60 28.91 -22.19
N PHE A 35 41.37 29.40 -22.23
CA PHE A 35 40.75 30.18 -21.18
C PHE A 35 39.83 29.27 -20.38
N VAL A 36 40.01 29.28 -19.08
CA VAL A 36 39.27 28.42 -18.13
C VAL A 36 38.18 29.23 -17.48
N ARG A 37 36.99 28.63 -17.36
CA ARG A 37 35.95 29.07 -16.44
C ARG A 37 35.37 27.86 -15.72
N GLY A 38 35.17 27.98 -14.42
CA GLY A 38 34.68 26.87 -13.62
C GLY A 38 34.14 27.27 -12.27
N ARG A 39 33.71 26.24 -11.56
CA ARG A 39 33.15 26.37 -10.21
C ARG A 39 33.73 25.31 -9.30
N THR A 40 34.14 25.72 -8.11
CA THR A 40 34.61 24.81 -7.07
C THR A 40 33.44 24.07 -6.41
N SER A 41 33.72 22.98 -5.70
CA SER A 41 32.72 22.20 -4.97
C SER A 41 32.04 22.96 -3.83
N ASN A 42 32.65 24.04 -3.33
CA ASN A 42 32.04 24.97 -2.37
C ASN A 42 31.34 26.16 -3.06
N GLY A 43 31.16 26.12 -4.39
CA GLY A 43 30.33 27.06 -5.12
C GLY A 43 31.00 28.34 -5.58
N MET A 44 32.32 28.51 -5.37
CA MET A 44 33.06 29.70 -5.82
C MET A 44 33.39 29.60 -7.31
N ASN A 45 33.15 30.69 -8.03
CA ASN A 45 33.49 30.80 -9.45
C ASN A 45 34.98 31.15 -9.60
N TYR A 46 35.63 30.54 -10.60
CA TYR A 46 37.02 30.85 -10.97
C TYR A 46 37.19 30.93 -12.48
N THR A 47 38.17 31.73 -12.88
CA THR A 47 38.61 31.87 -14.26
C THR A 47 40.10 31.58 -14.36
N GLY A 48 40.63 31.42 -15.55
CA GLY A 48 42.05 31.22 -15.70
C GLY A 48 42.53 31.05 -17.12
N ALA A 49 43.78 30.64 -17.25
CA ALA A 49 44.32 30.20 -18.51
C ALA A 49 45.19 28.96 -18.34
N VAL A 50 45.10 28.05 -19.31
CA VAL A 50 46.02 26.94 -19.51
C VAL A 50 46.78 27.18 -20.80
N LYS A 51 48.10 27.07 -20.80
CA LYS A 51 48.92 27.08 -22.01
C LYS A 51 49.58 25.71 -22.14
N ILE A 52 49.31 25.04 -23.26
CA ILE A 52 49.90 23.75 -23.59
C ILE A 52 50.85 23.96 -24.78
N SER A 53 52.09 23.50 -24.63
CA SER A 53 53.13 23.56 -25.67
C SER A 53 53.79 22.20 -25.82
N LYS A 54 54.07 21.76 -27.05
CA LYS A 54 54.75 20.50 -27.33
C LYS A 54 56.22 20.76 -27.67
N TYR A 55 57.14 20.10 -26.98
CA TYR A 55 58.57 20.15 -27.28
C TYR A 55 59.15 18.75 -27.24
N TRP A 56 59.77 18.29 -28.34
CA TRP A 56 60.37 16.95 -28.46
C TRP A 56 59.44 15.82 -28.02
N ARG A 57 58.21 15.78 -28.57
CA ARG A 57 57.15 14.79 -28.27
C ARG A 57 56.56 14.84 -26.86
N ILE A 58 57.04 15.71 -25.97
CA ILE A 58 56.51 15.90 -24.62
C ILE A 58 55.62 17.13 -24.59
N TYR A 59 54.43 17.02 -23.99
CA TYR A 59 53.58 18.17 -23.71
C TYR A 59 54.02 18.83 -22.41
N TRP A 60 54.03 20.16 -22.42
CA TRP A 60 54.26 21.00 -21.25
C TRP A 60 53.02 21.84 -21.03
N MET A 61 52.56 21.91 -19.79
CA MET A 61 51.38 22.67 -19.43
C MET A 61 51.69 23.65 -18.32
N THR A 62 51.39 24.93 -18.57
CA THR A 62 51.27 25.94 -17.52
C THR A 62 49.82 26.30 -17.33
N ALA A 63 49.40 26.49 -16.09
CA ALA A 63 48.08 27.00 -15.80
C ALA A 63 48.10 28.02 -14.67
N ARG A 64 47.14 28.93 -14.72
CA ARG A 64 46.84 29.88 -13.65
C ARG A 64 45.33 30.03 -13.55
N PHE A 65 44.77 29.67 -12.39
CA PHE A 65 43.37 29.87 -12.05
C PHE A 65 43.26 30.92 -10.94
N ASP A 66 42.33 31.86 -11.10
CA ASP A 66 42.05 32.95 -10.19
C ASP A 66 40.52 32.92 -9.87
N LEU A 67 40.17 33.04 -8.60
CA LEU A 67 38.79 33.17 -8.12
C LEU A 67 38.16 34.48 -8.65
N ALA A 68 36.82 34.56 -8.65
CA ALA A 68 36.09 35.74 -9.12
C ALA A 68 36.47 37.05 -8.39
N ASN A 69 36.89 36.96 -7.12
CA ASN A 69 37.39 38.09 -6.33
C ASN A 69 38.84 38.52 -6.70
N GLY A 70 39.47 37.87 -7.68
CA GLY A 70 40.85 38.12 -8.12
C GLY A 70 41.93 37.37 -7.33
N GLU A 71 41.56 36.60 -6.30
CA GLU A 71 42.52 35.79 -5.54
C GLU A 71 43.01 34.60 -6.37
N LYS A 72 44.31 34.34 -6.36
CA LYS A 72 44.92 33.24 -7.12
C LYS A 72 44.57 31.88 -6.52
N LEU A 73 43.71 31.09 -7.16
CA LEU A 73 43.35 29.74 -6.72
C LEU A 73 44.57 28.80 -6.76
N PHE A 74 45.21 28.67 -7.91
CA PHE A 74 46.55 28.06 -8.05
C PHE A 74 47.21 28.41 -9.38
N SER A 75 48.55 28.31 -9.40
CA SER A 75 49.36 28.39 -10.62
C SER A 75 50.37 27.25 -10.63
N PHE A 76 50.46 26.51 -11.72
CA PHE A 76 51.34 25.35 -11.81
C PHE A 76 51.97 25.19 -13.18
N TRP A 77 53.02 24.39 -13.20
CA TRP A 77 53.66 23.87 -14.39
C TRP A 77 53.81 22.35 -14.21
N THR A 78 53.46 21.57 -15.21
CA THR A 78 53.52 20.10 -15.16
C THR A 78 53.65 19.49 -16.56
N ILE A 79 54.00 18.21 -16.60
CA ILE A 79 54.00 17.39 -17.82
C ILE A 79 52.70 16.57 -17.78
N PRO A 80 51.67 16.95 -18.53
CA PRO A 80 50.43 16.18 -18.57
C PRO A 80 50.61 14.87 -19.35
N ASP A 81 49.85 13.88 -18.95
CA ASP A 81 49.66 12.64 -19.70
C ASP A 81 48.49 12.81 -20.69
N VAL A 82 48.77 12.63 -21.99
CA VAL A 82 47.80 12.88 -23.07
C VAL A 82 47.50 11.58 -23.80
N HIS A 83 46.25 11.12 -23.69
CA HIS A 83 45.75 9.91 -24.35
C HIS A 83 44.54 10.26 -25.23
N GLY A 84 44.78 10.43 -26.53
CA GLY A 84 43.76 10.82 -27.50
C GLY A 84 43.11 12.17 -27.17
N ASN A 85 41.79 12.15 -26.90
CA ASN A 85 41.02 13.32 -26.47
C ASN A 85 41.01 13.50 -24.94
N THR A 86 41.83 12.78 -24.18
CA THR A 86 41.94 12.95 -22.72
C THR A 86 43.29 13.51 -22.33
N ILE A 87 43.32 14.47 -21.40
CA ILE A 87 44.53 14.95 -20.73
C ILE A 87 44.37 14.80 -19.22
N SER A 88 45.39 14.23 -18.57
CA SER A 88 45.44 14.07 -17.11
C SER A 88 46.74 14.63 -16.58
N PHE A 89 46.73 15.20 -15.37
CA PHE A 89 47.93 15.77 -14.79
C PHE A 89 47.86 15.84 -13.27
N GLU A 90 49.03 15.99 -12.67
CA GLU A 90 49.20 16.14 -11.24
C GLU A 90 50.16 17.29 -10.95
N PHE A 91 49.87 18.04 -9.88
CA PHE A 91 50.82 18.99 -9.31
C PHE A 91 50.59 19.14 -7.79
N THR A 92 51.56 19.73 -7.11
CA THR A 92 51.48 20.00 -5.68
C THR A 92 51.40 21.51 -5.44
N THR A 93 50.46 21.96 -4.61
CA THR A 93 50.33 23.37 -4.19
C THR A 93 50.37 23.49 -2.67
N THR A 94 50.96 24.58 -2.17
CA THR A 94 51.00 24.93 -0.74
C THR A 94 49.89 25.90 -0.32
N SER A 95 49.16 26.50 -1.27
CA SER A 95 48.09 27.48 -0.99
C SER A 95 46.87 27.23 -1.88
N LEU A 96 45.70 27.07 -1.26
CA LEU A 96 44.37 27.14 -1.91
C LEU A 96 43.57 28.23 -1.17
N PRO A 97 43.44 29.44 -1.72
CA PRO A 97 42.61 30.48 -1.12
C PRO A 97 41.13 30.10 -1.14
N GLY A 98 40.39 30.51 -0.10
CA GLY A 98 38.94 30.33 -0.02
C GLY A 98 38.45 29.13 0.79
N VAL A 99 39.31 28.50 1.60
CA VAL A 99 38.84 27.73 2.76
C VAL A 99 38.83 28.67 3.96
N ILE A 100 37.74 29.40 4.14
CA ILE A 100 37.41 29.89 5.49
C ILE A 100 36.93 28.65 6.25
N GLU A 101 37.89 27.87 6.76
CA GLU A 101 37.65 27.05 7.95
C GLU A 101 37.81 27.96 9.16
N SER A 102 37.03 27.67 10.20
CA SER A 102 36.83 28.45 11.42
C SER A 102 38.10 29.14 11.95
N LEU A 103 37.88 30.23 12.70
CA LEU A 103 38.89 30.98 13.46
C LEU A 103 39.91 30.11 14.25
N GLU A 104 39.63 28.83 14.49
CA GLU A 104 40.54 27.87 15.12
C GLU A 104 41.76 27.48 14.25
N ASN A 105 41.70 27.53 12.91
CA ASN A 105 42.85 27.20 12.06
C ASN A 105 43.80 28.40 11.83
N LEU A 106 43.30 29.63 11.88
CA LEU A 106 44.11 30.85 11.91
C LEU A 106 45.00 30.95 13.18
N ALA A 107 44.55 30.36 14.29
CA ALA A 107 45.34 30.21 15.50
C ALA A 107 46.45 29.15 15.40
N ARG A 108 46.38 28.22 14.43
CA ARG A 108 47.43 27.21 14.17
C ARG A 108 48.47 27.67 13.17
N GLU A 109 48.11 28.42 12.12
CA GLU A 109 49.07 28.90 11.12
C GLU A 109 50.04 29.98 11.64
N SER A 110 49.75 30.58 12.79
CA SER A 110 50.66 31.52 13.47
C SER A 110 51.86 30.85 14.18
N SER A 111 51.98 29.52 14.13
CA SER A 111 53.11 28.76 14.69
C SER A 111 53.96 28.05 13.62
N GLY A 112 54.39 28.77 12.58
CA GLY A 112 55.62 28.47 11.81
C GLY A 112 55.75 27.10 11.13
N GLY A 113 54.68 26.32 10.97
CA GLY A 113 54.70 25.02 10.29
C GLY A 113 54.79 25.20 8.77
N GLU A 114 55.67 24.44 8.11
CA GLU A 114 55.71 24.34 6.64
C GLU A 114 54.30 24.04 6.10
N GLY A 115 53.72 24.97 5.34
CA GLY A 115 52.36 24.87 4.83
C GLY A 115 52.10 23.53 4.16
N GLU A 116 51.08 22.82 4.61
CA GLU A 116 50.82 21.45 4.21
C GLU A 116 50.56 21.34 2.70
N LYS A 117 51.49 20.71 1.99
CA LYS A 117 51.44 20.48 0.54
C LYS A 117 50.23 19.62 0.18
N SER A 118 49.36 20.11 -0.69
CA SER A 118 48.22 19.38 -1.23
C SER A 118 48.47 18.97 -2.69
N LYS A 119 48.27 17.68 -2.98
CA LYS A 119 48.32 17.11 -4.33
C LYS A 119 46.98 17.35 -5.04
N VAL A 120 47.05 17.88 -6.26
CA VAL A 120 45.90 18.17 -7.12
C VAL A 120 45.97 17.30 -8.36
N ILE A 121 44.90 16.57 -8.64
CA ILE A 121 44.77 15.71 -9.81
C ILE A 121 43.72 16.30 -10.74
N GLY A 122 44.09 16.59 -11.98
CA GLY A 122 43.21 17.08 -13.04
C GLY A 122 42.96 16.01 -14.10
N LYS A 123 41.71 15.89 -14.57
CA LYS A 123 41.34 15.02 -15.69
C LYS A 123 40.32 15.71 -16.58
N TYR A 124 40.64 15.76 -17.87
CA TYR A 124 39.93 16.57 -18.85
C TYR A 124 39.78 15.85 -20.18
N VAL A 125 38.66 16.10 -20.86
CA VAL A 125 38.28 15.51 -22.14
C VAL A 125 37.97 16.62 -23.15
N MET A 126 38.63 16.59 -24.29
CA MET A 126 38.42 17.50 -25.42
C MET A 126 37.23 17.05 -26.26
N ALA A 127 36.39 17.99 -26.67
CA ALA A 127 35.34 17.75 -27.66
C ALA A 127 35.95 17.42 -29.04
N GLU A 128 35.22 16.68 -29.87
CA GLU A 128 35.73 16.21 -31.18
C GLU A 128 36.21 17.34 -32.10
N ASP A 129 35.56 18.50 -32.01
CA ASP A 129 35.88 19.71 -32.77
C ASP A 129 37.18 20.41 -32.33
N GLY A 130 37.74 20.01 -31.20
CA GLY A 130 38.99 20.55 -30.65
C GLY A 130 38.90 21.99 -30.13
N THR A 131 37.69 22.52 -29.93
CA THR A 131 37.49 23.92 -29.48
C THR A 131 37.18 24.04 -27.99
N LEU A 132 36.76 22.94 -27.38
CA LEU A 132 36.28 22.87 -26.01
C LEU A 132 36.96 21.72 -25.26
N VAL A 133 37.32 21.96 -24.01
CA VAL A 133 37.78 20.92 -23.07
C VAL A 133 36.89 20.95 -21.83
N ARG A 134 36.45 19.80 -21.35
CA ARG A 134 35.64 19.68 -20.13
C ARG A 134 36.30 18.74 -19.15
N GLY A 135 36.19 19.04 -17.88
CA GLY A 135 36.66 18.12 -16.85
C GLY A 135 36.64 18.76 -15.50
N GLY A 136 37.60 18.37 -14.69
CA GLY A 136 37.76 18.95 -13.37
C GLY A 136 39.04 18.51 -12.71
N TRP A 137 39.25 19.06 -11.54
CA TRP A 137 40.37 18.73 -10.67
C TRP A 137 39.88 18.44 -9.26
N LYS A 138 40.67 17.67 -8.51
CA LYS A 138 40.43 17.36 -7.10
C LYS A 138 41.72 17.52 -6.31
N ALA A 139 41.66 18.24 -5.20
CA ALA A 139 42.73 18.32 -4.21
C ALA A 139 42.53 17.21 -3.17
N GLU A 140 43.45 16.25 -3.10
CA GLU A 140 43.27 15.01 -2.32
C GLU A 140 43.06 15.25 -0.82
N ARG A 141 43.80 16.19 -0.21
CA ARG A 141 43.79 16.41 1.24
C ARG A 141 42.75 17.42 1.74
N ARG A 142 42.25 18.30 0.87
CA ARG A 142 41.34 19.39 1.27
C ARG A 142 39.88 19.14 0.90
N ASN A 143 39.57 18.01 0.24
CA ASN A 143 38.23 17.68 -0.27
C ASN A 143 37.57 18.79 -1.13
N ILE A 144 38.40 19.64 -1.76
CA ILE A 144 37.95 20.64 -2.73
C ILE A 144 38.16 20.07 -4.12
N SER A 145 37.16 20.23 -4.97
CA SER A 145 37.27 19.95 -6.39
C SER A 145 36.78 21.14 -7.20
N GLY A 146 37.14 21.21 -8.46
CA GLY A 146 36.59 22.16 -9.41
C GLY A 146 36.10 21.44 -10.66
N ARG A 147 34.97 21.90 -11.20
CA ARG A 147 34.50 21.52 -12.53
C ARG A 147 34.64 22.75 -13.42
N ASP A 148 35.33 22.59 -14.54
CA ASP A 148 35.62 23.69 -15.44
C ASP A 148 35.61 23.30 -16.92
N VAL A 149 35.53 24.35 -17.73
CA VAL A 149 35.48 24.29 -19.19
C VAL A 149 36.58 25.18 -19.74
N TRP A 150 37.35 24.66 -20.70
CA TRP A 150 38.41 25.40 -21.38
C TRP A 150 38.02 25.73 -22.83
N THR A 151 38.27 26.96 -23.25
CA THR A 151 37.99 27.46 -24.61
C THR A 151 39.22 28.12 -25.21
N LYS A 152 39.47 28.01 -26.52
CA LYS A 152 40.61 28.70 -27.16
C LYS A 152 40.41 30.20 -27.32
N ASP A 153 39.16 30.66 -27.34
CA ASP A 153 38.77 32.05 -27.47
C ASP A 153 37.91 32.46 -26.27
N ARG A 154 38.39 33.45 -25.50
CA ARG A 154 37.75 33.95 -24.28
C ARG A 154 36.39 34.59 -24.55
N ASN A 155 36.15 35.04 -25.78
CA ASN A 155 34.96 35.80 -26.16
C ASN A 155 33.96 34.95 -26.95
N LYS A 156 34.38 33.78 -27.44
CA LYS A 156 33.50 32.89 -28.18
C LYS A 156 32.55 32.18 -27.23
N ILE A 157 31.25 32.44 -27.40
CA ILE A 157 30.19 31.74 -26.68
C ILE A 157 30.12 30.30 -27.19
N VAL A 158 30.09 29.34 -26.28
CA VAL A 158 29.93 27.92 -26.60
C VAL A 158 28.70 27.41 -25.89
N VAL A 159 27.77 26.77 -26.62
CA VAL A 159 26.58 26.14 -26.05
C VAL A 159 26.75 24.64 -26.12
N THR A 160 26.52 23.95 -25.00
CA THR A 160 26.98 22.57 -24.82
C THR A 160 25.89 21.57 -24.46
N SER A 161 24.90 22.00 -23.68
CA SER A 161 23.74 21.20 -23.32
C SER A 161 22.61 22.11 -22.87
N VAL A 162 21.42 21.54 -22.74
CA VAL A 162 20.25 22.19 -22.14
C VAL A 162 19.58 21.20 -21.19
N SER A 163 19.00 21.70 -20.10
CA SER A 163 18.32 20.88 -19.09
C SER A 163 16.99 21.54 -18.68
N PRO A 164 15.86 20.81 -18.74
CA PRO A 164 15.71 19.50 -19.40
C PRO A 164 16.07 19.57 -20.89
N ASN A 165 16.56 18.46 -21.45
CA ASN A 165 16.91 18.33 -22.87
C ASN A 165 15.77 17.77 -23.73
N GLU A 166 14.66 17.39 -23.11
CA GLU A 166 13.45 16.90 -23.78
C GLU A 166 12.23 17.64 -23.25
N LEU A 167 11.30 18.03 -24.12
CA LEU A 167 10.04 18.67 -23.77
C LEU A 167 8.90 18.04 -24.57
N GLU A 168 7.73 17.85 -23.93
CA GLU A 168 6.52 17.41 -24.62
C GLU A 168 5.87 18.58 -25.38
N GLY A 169 5.53 18.39 -26.65
CA GLY A 169 4.70 19.34 -27.41
C GLY A 169 3.21 19.25 -27.01
N GLY A 170 2.32 19.89 -27.79
CA GLY A 170 0.88 19.66 -27.68
C GLY A 170 0.12 20.56 -26.69
N SER A 171 0.81 21.28 -25.81
CA SER A 171 0.20 22.26 -24.91
C SER A 171 0.92 23.61 -24.96
N ASN A 172 0.21 24.68 -24.59
CA ASN A 172 0.87 25.95 -24.32
C ASN A 172 1.48 25.86 -22.92
N GLN A 173 2.80 26.01 -22.80
CA GLN A 173 3.48 25.90 -21.52
C GLN A 173 4.64 26.87 -21.40
N ASP A 174 4.92 27.28 -20.16
CA ASP A 174 6.11 28.04 -19.81
C ASP A 174 7.06 27.13 -19.03
N VAL A 175 8.28 26.97 -19.53
CA VAL A 175 9.28 26.07 -18.96
C VAL A 175 10.55 26.85 -18.65
N VAL A 176 11.22 26.52 -17.56
CA VAL A 176 12.55 27.04 -17.26
C VAL A 176 13.59 26.06 -17.79
N LEU A 177 14.47 26.53 -18.68
CA LEU A 177 15.57 25.76 -19.24
C LEU A 177 16.89 26.30 -18.72
N THR A 178 17.80 25.40 -18.37
CA THR A 178 19.20 25.72 -18.06
C THR A 178 20.08 25.35 -19.25
N ILE A 179 20.62 26.35 -19.93
CA ILE A 179 21.55 26.21 -21.04
C ILE A 179 22.97 26.24 -20.47
N ASN A 180 23.72 25.16 -20.66
CA ASN A 180 25.10 25.06 -20.19
C ASN A 180 26.08 25.33 -21.32
N GLY A 181 27.21 25.94 -20.99
CA GLY A 181 28.16 26.41 -21.98
C GLY A 181 29.40 27.05 -21.39
N ALA A 182 30.00 27.95 -22.17
CA ALA A 182 31.10 28.78 -21.74
C ALA A 182 30.99 30.17 -22.35
N ASN A 183 31.50 31.16 -21.60
CA ASN A 183 31.57 32.55 -22.00
C ASN A 183 30.20 33.22 -22.23
N PHE A 184 29.15 32.79 -21.52
CA PHE A 184 27.88 33.53 -21.52
C PHE A 184 28.10 34.96 -20.99
N PRO A 185 27.57 35.98 -21.67
CA PRO A 185 27.53 37.35 -21.16
C PRO A 185 26.67 37.44 -19.90
N GLU A 186 26.92 38.44 -19.04
CA GLU A 186 26.08 38.70 -17.87
C GLU A 186 24.60 38.83 -18.27
N ALA A 187 23.69 38.39 -17.39
CA ALA A 187 22.25 38.37 -17.64
C ALA A 187 21.70 39.74 -18.09
N SER A 188 22.19 40.83 -17.49
CA SER A 188 21.83 42.22 -17.82
C SER A 188 22.17 42.63 -19.27
N SER A 189 23.13 41.95 -19.88
CA SER A 189 23.62 42.20 -21.25
C SER A 189 23.00 41.27 -22.31
N LEU A 190 22.18 40.31 -21.88
CA LEU A 190 21.42 39.41 -22.73
C LEU A 190 19.97 39.89 -22.82
N LYS A 191 19.45 39.94 -24.04
CA LYS A 191 18.03 40.15 -24.30
C LYS A 191 17.39 38.80 -24.66
N PRO A 192 16.08 38.60 -24.43
CA PRO A 192 15.40 37.37 -24.83
C PRO A 192 15.63 36.98 -26.31
N LYS A 193 15.72 37.96 -27.22
CA LYS A 193 16.02 37.74 -28.64
C LYS A 193 17.44 37.22 -28.93
N ASP A 194 18.36 37.33 -27.97
CA ASP A 194 19.73 36.84 -28.11
C ASP A 194 19.81 35.33 -27.87
N VAL A 195 18.72 34.70 -27.40
CA VAL A 195 18.60 33.26 -27.23
C VAL A 195 17.52 32.75 -28.18
N SER A 196 17.86 31.77 -29.02
CA SER A 196 16.89 31.17 -29.94
C SER A 196 17.05 29.66 -30.02
N PHE A 197 15.93 28.98 -30.28
CA PHE A 197 15.88 27.54 -30.50
C PHE A 197 15.61 27.33 -31.98
N LEU A 198 16.50 26.64 -32.68
CA LEU A 198 16.46 26.56 -34.14
C LEU A 198 15.93 25.19 -34.59
N LEU A 199 14.93 25.18 -35.47
CA LEU A 199 14.52 24.03 -36.26
C LEU A 199 15.11 24.17 -37.66
N ASP A 200 15.88 23.19 -38.10
CA ASP A 200 16.52 23.18 -39.43
C ASP A 200 17.31 24.48 -39.73
N GLY A 201 18.01 24.99 -38.71
CA GLY A 201 18.82 26.20 -38.79
C GLY A 201 18.05 27.53 -38.75
N LYS A 202 16.72 27.51 -38.60
CA LYS A 202 15.87 28.71 -38.48
C LYS A 202 15.24 28.79 -37.09
N ALA A 203 15.07 30.00 -36.56
CA ALA A 203 14.42 30.19 -35.27
C ALA A 203 12.99 29.60 -35.29
N ASP A 204 12.71 28.70 -34.35
CA ASP A 204 11.40 28.12 -34.16
C ASP A 204 10.49 29.13 -33.47
N GLU A 205 9.63 29.80 -34.24
CA GLU A 205 8.70 30.82 -33.74
C GLU A 205 7.70 30.30 -32.70
N LYS A 206 7.60 28.97 -32.53
CA LYS A 206 6.77 28.30 -31.53
C LYS A 206 7.46 28.17 -30.18
N ILE A 207 8.77 28.41 -30.09
CA ILE A 207 9.52 28.53 -28.83
C ILE A 207 9.99 29.98 -28.66
N LYS A 208 9.43 30.69 -27.70
CA LYS A 208 9.79 32.08 -27.41
C LYS A 208 10.45 32.19 -26.05
N VAL A 209 11.66 32.73 -26.01
CA VAL A 209 12.29 33.14 -24.75
C VAL A 209 11.53 34.34 -24.22
N LYS A 210 10.89 34.19 -23.06
CA LYS A 210 10.16 35.26 -22.36
C LYS A 210 11.11 36.10 -21.52
N GLU A 211 12.02 35.45 -20.82
CA GLU A 211 12.84 36.06 -19.78
C GLU A 211 14.20 35.37 -19.69
N ILE A 212 15.24 36.18 -19.49
CA ILE A 212 16.56 35.72 -19.05
C ILE A 212 16.53 35.81 -17.53
N LEU A 213 16.54 34.65 -16.86
CA LEU A 213 16.40 34.60 -15.40
C LEU A 213 17.74 34.85 -14.71
N GLU A 214 18.75 34.11 -15.11
CA GLU A 214 20.06 34.12 -14.45
C GLU A 214 21.15 33.70 -15.42
N VAL A 215 22.33 34.30 -15.27
CA VAL A 215 23.58 33.74 -15.78
C VAL A 215 24.48 33.61 -14.57
N ASP A 216 25.06 32.43 -14.36
CA ASP A 216 25.99 32.26 -13.23
C ASP A 216 27.22 33.16 -13.41
N ASP A 217 27.89 33.55 -12.32
CA ASP A 217 29.04 34.47 -12.44
C ASP A 217 30.20 33.86 -13.25
N GLY A 218 30.20 32.53 -13.41
CA GLY A 218 31.12 31.82 -14.30
C GLY A 218 30.82 32.01 -15.80
N GLY A 219 29.62 32.44 -16.18
CA GLY A 219 29.16 32.44 -17.56
C GLY A 219 29.18 31.03 -18.18
N THR A 220 28.93 30.01 -17.36
CA THR A 220 28.87 28.59 -17.72
C THR A 220 27.45 28.03 -17.72
N SER A 221 26.51 28.73 -17.09
CA SER A 221 25.10 28.36 -17.03
C SER A 221 24.21 29.59 -17.25
N LEU A 222 23.19 29.43 -18.09
CA LEU A 222 22.21 30.45 -18.43
C LEU A 222 20.81 29.85 -18.23
N GLN A 223 20.04 30.40 -17.29
CA GLN A 223 18.64 30.03 -17.08
C GLN A 223 17.72 30.97 -17.85
N VAL A 224 16.81 30.37 -18.63
CA VAL A 224 15.82 31.10 -19.43
C VAL A 224 14.43 30.55 -19.19
N ARG A 225 13.43 31.44 -19.15
CA ARG A 225 12.02 31.04 -19.21
C ARG A 225 11.58 31.07 -20.66
N VAL A 226 11.15 29.93 -21.19
CA VAL A 226 10.64 29.79 -22.55
C VAL A 226 9.14 29.53 -22.54
N SER A 227 8.44 30.03 -23.55
CA SER A 227 7.05 29.75 -23.82
C SER A 227 6.93 28.93 -25.09
N MET A 228 6.27 27.79 -24.98
CA MET A 228 6.01 26.88 -26.09
C MET A 228 4.56 26.96 -26.51
N LYS A 229 4.30 26.91 -27.81
CA LYS A 229 2.94 26.81 -28.36
C LYS A 229 2.50 25.35 -28.52
N LYS A 230 1.20 25.09 -28.37
CA LYS A 230 0.60 23.76 -28.52
C LYS A 230 0.86 23.08 -29.86
N ASP A 231 1.02 23.86 -30.93
CA ASP A 231 1.20 23.40 -32.31
C ASP A 231 2.68 23.35 -32.74
N ILE A 232 3.59 23.27 -31.77
CA ILE A 232 5.01 23.10 -32.02
C ILE A 232 5.30 21.77 -32.73
N LEU A 233 6.19 21.81 -33.73
CA LEU A 233 6.64 20.61 -34.45
C LEU A 233 7.57 19.77 -33.58
N THR A 234 7.53 18.45 -33.73
CA THR A 234 8.46 17.56 -33.05
C THR A 234 9.84 17.55 -33.68
N GLY A 235 10.82 17.03 -32.96
CA GLY A 235 12.20 16.86 -33.40
C GLY A 235 13.20 17.70 -32.63
N LYS A 236 14.47 17.58 -33.01
CA LYS A 236 15.58 18.26 -32.34
C LYS A 236 15.63 19.75 -32.69
N ARG A 237 16.20 20.53 -31.79
CA ARG A 237 16.48 21.95 -31.91
C ARG A 237 17.92 22.23 -31.57
N ASP A 238 18.55 23.05 -32.40
CA ASP A 238 19.80 23.69 -32.01
C ASP A 238 19.48 24.81 -31.02
N VAL A 239 20.39 25.08 -30.09
CA VAL A 239 20.26 26.18 -29.12
C VAL A 239 21.32 27.21 -29.44
N GLN A 240 20.88 28.42 -29.75
CA GLN A 240 21.75 29.55 -30.07
C GLN A 240 21.70 30.60 -28.95
N VAL A 241 22.87 31.07 -28.54
CA VAL A 241 23.04 32.20 -27.60
C VAL A 241 24.02 33.19 -28.24
N LYS A 242 23.51 34.33 -28.71
CA LYS A 242 24.19 35.26 -29.63
C LYS A 242 24.81 34.49 -30.82
N GLU A 243 26.13 34.50 -30.93
CA GLU A 243 26.86 33.82 -32.00
C GLU A 243 27.22 32.36 -31.66
N GLY A 244 27.03 31.95 -30.41
CA GLY A 244 27.29 30.58 -29.97
C GLY A 244 26.16 29.63 -30.35
N LEU A 245 26.47 28.51 -30.99
CA LEU A 245 25.52 27.51 -31.46
C LEU A 245 25.84 26.12 -30.88
N GLY A 246 24.86 25.49 -30.26
CA GLY A 246 24.91 24.10 -29.81
C GLY A 246 23.90 23.26 -30.59
N LYS A 247 24.35 22.20 -31.25
CA LYS A 247 23.52 21.43 -32.19
C LYS A 247 22.70 20.33 -31.51
N GLY A 248 21.42 20.23 -31.87
CA GLY A 248 20.51 19.16 -31.47
C GLY A 248 20.41 18.95 -29.95
N LEU A 249 20.47 20.03 -29.18
CA LEU A 249 20.56 19.96 -27.72
C LEU A 249 19.20 19.81 -27.04
N LEU A 250 18.13 20.32 -27.65
CA LEU A 250 16.76 20.21 -27.15
C LEU A 250 15.93 19.34 -28.09
N GLU A 251 15.13 18.40 -27.59
CA GLU A 251 14.21 17.60 -28.39
C GLU A 251 12.76 17.84 -27.99
N ILE A 252 11.92 18.20 -28.98
CA ILE A 252 10.48 18.34 -28.79
C ILE A 252 9.82 17.01 -29.18
N LYS A 253 9.26 16.30 -28.21
CA LYS A 253 8.57 15.03 -28.42
C LYS A 253 7.08 15.25 -28.66
N ARG A 254 6.40 14.27 -29.28
CA ARG A 254 4.94 14.28 -29.34
C ARG A 254 4.42 14.13 -27.90
N PRO A 255 3.32 14.80 -27.54
CA PRO A 255 2.70 14.56 -26.24
C PRO A 255 2.32 13.08 -26.15
N ALA A 256 2.62 12.46 -25.01
CA ALA A 256 2.17 11.11 -24.76
C ALA A 256 0.64 11.10 -24.64
N LYS A 257 -0.02 10.29 -25.46
CA LYS A 257 -1.47 10.09 -25.38
C LYS A 257 -1.79 9.25 -24.14
N LYS A 258 -2.76 9.70 -23.35
CA LYS A 258 -3.26 8.94 -22.20
C LYS A 258 -4.17 7.81 -22.68
N LEU A 259 -3.82 6.57 -22.32
CA LEU A 259 -4.71 5.42 -22.39
C LEU A 259 -5.38 5.27 -21.01
N PRO A 260 -6.67 5.64 -20.86
CA PRO A 260 -7.36 5.56 -19.57
C PRO A 260 -7.57 4.11 -19.13
N LEU A 261 -7.49 3.87 -17.82
CA LEU A 261 -7.79 2.55 -17.25
C LEU A 261 -9.25 2.17 -17.48
N GLY A 262 -9.51 0.95 -17.94
CA GLY A 262 -10.85 0.49 -18.32
C GLY A 262 -11.37 1.08 -19.64
N GLY A 263 -10.59 1.95 -20.30
CA GLY A 263 -10.98 2.60 -21.54
C GLY A 263 -10.21 2.12 -22.77
N SER A 264 -10.33 2.90 -23.85
CA SER A 264 -9.69 2.62 -25.13
C SER A 264 -9.03 3.87 -25.72
N LEU A 265 -8.04 3.67 -26.58
CA LEU A 265 -7.33 4.73 -27.28
C LEU A 265 -6.96 4.28 -28.70
N LYS A 266 -7.28 5.11 -29.69
CA LYS A 266 -6.80 4.95 -31.07
C LYS A 266 -5.38 5.48 -31.21
N VAL A 267 -4.49 4.65 -31.75
CA VAL A 267 -3.06 4.93 -31.90
C VAL A 267 -2.62 4.73 -33.35
N VAL A 268 -1.65 5.53 -33.77
CA VAL A 268 -1.00 5.44 -35.08
C VAL A 268 0.53 5.36 -34.90
N LEU A 269 1.24 4.98 -35.96
CA LEU A 269 2.71 4.88 -35.93
C LEU A 269 3.36 6.19 -35.45
N GLY A 270 4.22 6.05 -34.44
CA GLY A 270 4.95 7.17 -33.82
C GLY A 270 4.18 7.91 -32.72
N ASP A 271 3.02 7.42 -32.29
CA ASP A 271 2.41 7.86 -31.03
C ASP A 271 3.19 7.33 -29.83
N THR A 272 3.47 8.20 -28.85
CA THR A 272 3.81 7.78 -27.49
C THR A 272 2.51 7.59 -26.72
N VAL A 273 2.36 6.46 -26.03
CA VAL A 273 1.18 6.18 -25.22
C VAL A 273 1.61 5.91 -23.79
N ARG A 274 0.86 6.47 -22.83
CA ARG A 274 1.07 6.21 -21.41
C ARG A 274 -0.23 5.87 -20.70
N VAL A 275 -0.11 5.06 -19.67
CA VAL A 275 -1.20 4.64 -18.77
C VAL A 275 -0.77 4.92 -17.34
N TYR A 276 -1.68 5.42 -16.51
CA TYR A 276 -1.40 5.72 -15.11
C TYR A 276 -1.92 4.58 -14.23
N ILE A 277 -1.10 4.13 -13.28
CA ILE A 277 -1.49 3.19 -12.24
C ILE A 277 -1.69 3.97 -10.94
N PRO A 278 -2.90 3.99 -10.36
CA PRO A 278 -3.22 4.91 -9.27
C PRO A 278 -2.76 4.43 -7.90
N ASN A 279 -2.63 3.11 -7.67
CA ASN A 279 -2.34 2.57 -6.34
C ASN A 279 -0.88 2.15 -6.18
N ALA A 280 -0.34 2.32 -4.98
CA ALA A 280 1.04 1.98 -4.66
C ALA A 280 1.34 0.46 -4.61
N GLU A 281 0.31 -0.37 -4.40
CA GLU A 281 0.42 -1.83 -4.23
C GLU A 281 0.53 -2.61 -5.55
N GLY A 282 0.40 -1.91 -6.67
CA GLY A 282 0.41 -2.50 -8.00
C GLY A 282 -0.75 -3.47 -8.26
N GLY A 283 -0.59 -4.29 -9.29
CA GLY A 283 -1.64 -5.14 -9.82
C GLY A 283 -1.25 -5.69 -11.19
N SER A 284 -2.23 -6.17 -11.92
CA SER A 284 -2.03 -6.78 -13.22
C SER A 284 -2.70 -5.92 -14.29
N LEU A 285 -1.91 -5.47 -15.27
CA LEU A 285 -2.34 -4.61 -16.37
C LEU A 285 -2.35 -5.42 -17.67
N GLU A 286 -3.51 -5.53 -18.29
CA GLU A 286 -3.71 -6.17 -19.58
C GLU A 286 -3.94 -5.08 -20.64
N ILE A 287 -3.12 -5.08 -21.69
CA ILE A 287 -3.26 -4.20 -22.85
C ILE A 287 -3.63 -5.05 -24.07
N LYS A 288 -4.78 -4.78 -24.68
CA LYS A 288 -5.25 -5.45 -25.90
C LYS A 288 -5.19 -4.51 -27.10
N GLY A 289 -5.14 -5.10 -28.30
CA GLY A 289 -5.26 -4.39 -29.58
C GLY A 289 -4.01 -4.46 -30.45
N LEU A 290 -2.85 -4.75 -29.87
CA LEU A 290 -1.59 -4.88 -30.60
C LEU A 290 -0.66 -5.89 -29.89
N GLU A 291 0.03 -6.72 -30.65
CA GLU A 291 1.02 -7.68 -30.14
C GLU A 291 2.41 -7.04 -30.03
N GLY A 292 3.26 -7.59 -29.16
CA GLY A 292 4.65 -7.14 -29.01
C GLY A 292 4.83 -5.80 -28.30
N ILE A 293 3.78 -5.29 -27.64
CA ILE A 293 3.88 -4.09 -26.80
C ILE A 293 4.84 -4.37 -25.63
N LYS A 294 5.78 -3.46 -25.40
CA LYS A 294 6.56 -3.40 -24.16
C LYS A 294 6.02 -2.31 -23.26
N LEU A 295 6.25 -2.45 -21.95
CA LEU A 295 5.80 -1.48 -20.96
C LEU A 295 7.00 -1.01 -20.13
N HIS A 296 7.18 0.29 -19.99
CA HIS A 296 8.28 0.90 -19.24
C HIS A 296 7.75 1.80 -18.13
N LYS A 297 8.34 1.72 -16.94
CA LYS A 297 7.92 2.55 -15.81
C LYS A 297 8.58 3.94 -15.84
N GLY A 298 7.79 5.00 -15.65
CA GLY A 298 8.24 6.38 -15.44
C GLY A 298 8.61 7.15 -16.71
N SER A 299 9.22 6.49 -17.68
CA SER A 299 9.55 7.06 -19.01
C SER A 299 9.60 5.97 -20.08
N GLU A 300 9.67 6.36 -21.35
CA GLU A 300 9.89 5.44 -22.50
C GLU A 300 11.19 4.62 -22.37
N SER A 301 12.21 5.17 -21.70
CA SER A 301 13.49 4.51 -21.43
C SER A 301 13.60 3.92 -20.01
N GLY A 302 12.47 3.86 -19.31
CA GLY A 302 12.39 3.38 -17.94
C GLY A 302 12.58 1.88 -17.80
N GLU A 303 12.47 1.40 -16.56
CA GLU A 303 12.54 -0.03 -16.26
C GLU A 303 11.44 -0.79 -17.01
N GLU A 304 11.82 -1.77 -17.83
CA GLU A 304 10.90 -2.62 -18.57
C GLU A 304 10.14 -3.53 -17.61
N VAL A 305 8.82 -3.47 -17.66
CA VAL A 305 7.91 -4.35 -16.91
C VAL A 305 7.69 -5.62 -17.73
N LYS A 306 8.06 -6.75 -17.14
CA LYS A 306 7.93 -8.05 -17.80
C LYS A 306 6.46 -8.47 -17.89
N VAL A 307 6.11 -9.03 -19.03
CA VAL A 307 4.85 -9.73 -19.27
C VAL A 307 4.94 -11.12 -18.64
N ASN A 308 3.85 -11.59 -18.00
CA ASN A 308 3.73 -12.97 -17.52
C ASN A 308 3.31 -13.93 -18.64
N ASP A 309 3.22 -15.23 -18.35
CA ASP A 309 2.88 -16.27 -19.35
C ASP A 309 1.49 -16.10 -19.99
N LYS A 310 0.64 -15.21 -19.44
CA LYS A 310 -0.71 -14.91 -19.93
C LYS A 310 -0.80 -13.63 -20.76
N GLY A 311 0.32 -12.97 -21.04
CA GLY A 311 0.29 -11.70 -21.77
C GLY A 311 -0.07 -10.48 -20.91
N VAL A 312 0.04 -10.59 -19.58
CA VAL A 312 -0.35 -9.53 -18.63
C VAL A 312 0.89 -8.95 -17.95
N PHE A 313 0.94 -7.62 -17.82
CA PHE A 313 2.04 -6.92 -17.14
C PHE A 313 1.79 -6.90 -15.63
N GLU A 314 2.75 -7.35 -14.83
CA GLU A 314 2.69 -7.23 -13.36
C GLU A 314 3.32 -5.89 -12.93
N VAL A 315 2.48 -4.88 -12.70
CA VAL A 315 2.92 -3.55 -12.25
C VAL A 315 3.06 -3.55 -10.74
N LYS A 316 4.15 -2.97 -10.22
CA LYS A 316 4.52 -3.05 -8.79
C LYS A 316 4.34 -1.77 -8.00
N SER A 317 4.01 -0.67 -8.66
CA SER A 317 3.87 0.63 -8.01
C SER A 317 2.97 1.56 -8.79
N HIS A 318 2.53 2.64 -8.14
CA HIS A 318 1.82 3.73 -8.77
C HIS A 318 2.70 4.49 -9.78
N GLY A 319 2.06 5.32 -10.60
CA GLY A 319 2.70 6.26 -11.51
C GLY A 319 2.42 5.99 -12.98
N TRP A 320 3.11 6.75 -13.84
CA TRP A 320 3.01 6.61 -15.30
C TRP A 320 3.83 5.43 -15.82
N TYR A 321 3.21 4.67 -16.72
CA TYR A 321 3.86 3.63 -17.51
C TYR A 321 3.71 3.95 -18.99
N TYR A 322 4.76 3.75 -19.76
CA TYR A 322 4.87 4.10 -21.18
C TYR A 322 4.87 2.83 -22.02
N LEU A 323 4.05 2.81 -23.05
CA LEU A 323 3.97 1.70 -24.00
C LEU A 323 5.00 1.94 -25.10
N ASP A 324 5.88 0.97 -25.30
CA ASP A 324 6.84 0.95 -26.41
C ASP A 324 6.33 0.00 -27.51
N PHE A 325 6.15 0.57 -28.69
CA PHE A 325 5.65 -0.10 -29.89
C PHE A 325 6.78 -0.50 -30.86
N THR A 326 8.05 -0.36 -30.49
CA THR A 326 9.19 -0.59 -31.40
C THR A 326 9.23 -2.01 -31.96
N ALA A 327 8.73 -2.99 -31.20
CA ALA A 327 8.61 -4.39 -31.63
C ALA A 327 7.23 -4.73 -32.21
N ALA A 328 6.28 -3.80 -32.19
CA ALA A 328 4.91 -4.04 -32.59
C ALA A 328 4.68 -3.75 -34.08
N ASN A 329 3.95 -4.63 -34.76
CA ASN A 329 3.66 -4.49 -36.19
C ASN A 329 2.41 -3.60 -36.40
N LEU A 330 2.59 -2.28 -36.34
CA LEU A 330 1.49 -1.32 -36.51
C LEU A 330 1.42 -0.81 -37.96
N ASN A 331 0.59 -1.46 -38.79
CA ASN A 331 0.29 -1.02 -40.16
C ASN A 331 -0.98 -0.15 -40.17
N GLY A 332 -0.85 1.14 -39.86
CA GLY A 332 -1.95 2.10 -39.87
C GLY A 332 -2.40 2.52 -38.47
N GLU A 333 -3.69 2.33 -38.19
CA GLU A 333 -4.33 2.67 -36.91
C GLU A 333 -4.69 1.39 -36.13
N ALA A 334 -4.48 1.39 -34.81
CA ALA A 334 -4.96 0.34 -33.91
C ALA A 334 -5.75 0.94 -32.75
N GLU A 335 -6.70 0.19 -32.20
CA GLU A 335 -7.41 0.55 -30.97
C GLU A 335 -6.85 -0.25 -29.80
N LEU A 336 -6.19 0.44 -28.88
CA LEU A 336 -5.71 -0.14 -27.63
C LEU A 336 -6.81 -0.13 -26.58
N LYS A 337 -6.88 -1.18 -25.75
CA LYS A 337 -7.77 -1.25 -24.58
C LYS A 337 -6.96 -1.62 -23.35
N ALA A 338 -7.16 -0.89 -22.26
CA ALA A 338 -6.48 -1.17 -20.99
C ALA A 338 -7.47 -1.75 -19.98
N ARG A 339 -7.09 -2.87 -19.37
CA ARG A 339 -7.81 -3.46 -18.24
C ARG A 339 -6.85 -3.65 -17.09
N TYR A 340 -7.17 -3.08 -15.93
CA TYR A 340 -6.35 -3.18 -14.74
C TYR A 340 -7.12 -3.88 -13.64
N PHE A 341 -6.51 -4.92 -13.08
CA PHE A 341 -7.15 -5.74 -12.07
C PHE A 341 -6.19 -6.15 -10.96
N ILE A 342 -6.77 -6.41 -9.79
CA ILE A 342 -6.09 -6.83 -8.59
C ILE A 342 -6.79 -8.08 -8.10
N ASN A 343 -6.09 -9.22 -8.17
CA ASN A 343 -6.56 -10.47 -7.62
C ASN A 343 -5.73 -10.78 -6.37
N ALA A 344 -6.40 -11.18 -5.29
CA ALA A 344 -5.72 -11.63 -4.09
C ALA A 344 -6.50 -12.77 -3.44
N LYS A 345 -5.75 -13.72 -2.89
CA LYS A 345 -6.25 -14.87 -2.16
C LYS A 345 -5.32 -15.09 -0.96
N VAL A 346 -5.88 -15.45 0.19
CA VAL A 346 -5.07 -16.01 1.27
C VAL A 346 -4.36 -17.30 0.80
N PRO A 347 -3.21 -17.66 1.37
CA PRO A 347 -2.58 -18.95 1.14
C PRO A 347 -3.57 -20.11 1.32
N ASP A 348 -3.42 -21.20 0.55
CA ASP A 348 -4.36 -22.33 0.55
C ASP A 348 -4.54 -22.94 1.95
N ASP A 349 -3.48 -22.95 2.77
CA ASP A 349 -3.50 -23.47 4.14
C ASP A 349 -4.13 -22.51 5.17
N ARG A 350 -4.61 -21.34 4.71
CA ARG A 350 -5.28 -20.29 5.48
C ARG A 350 -6.67 -19.95 4.95
N VAL A 351 -7.14 -20.67 3.93
CA VAL A 351 -8.51 -20.56 3.45
C VAL A 351 -9.44 -20.97 4.62
N PRO A 352 -10.43 -20.14 4.98
CA PRO A 352 -11.39 -20.48 6.01
C PRO A 352 -12.20 -21.69 5.57
N TRP A 353 -12.66 -22.52 6.48
CA TRP A 353 -13.63 -23.56 6.17
C TRP A 353 -15.04 -22.97 6.14
N ASN A 354 -15.87 -23.50 5.25
CA ASN A 354 -17.32 -23.28 5.28
C ASN A 354 -17.87 -23.85 6.58
N PHE A 355 -18.98 -23.32 7.03
CA PHE A 355 -19.58 -23.75 8.27
C PHE A 355 -21.07 -23.80 8.11
N TRP A 356 -21.72 -24.69 8.84
CA TRP A 356 -23.16 -24.70 8.86
C TRP A 356 -23.68 -23.84 10.01
N TYR A 357 -24.58 -22.92 9.67
CA TYR A 357 -25.44 -22.18 10.56
C TYR A 357 -26.48 -23.13 11.13
N TYR A 358 -26.50 -23.23 12.46
CA TYR A 358 -27.57 -23.94 13.17
C TYR A 358 -28.74 -22.96 13.39
N PRO A 359 -29.84 -23.04 12.62
CA PRO A 359 -31.03 -22.25 12.94
C PRO A 359 -31.57 -22.71 14.29
N PHE A 360 -31.86 -21.75 15.19
CA PHE A 360 -32.59 -22.01 16.43
C PHE A 360 -34.09 -22.33 16.20
N VAL A 361 -34.49 -22.78 15.01
CA VAL A 361 -35.90 -22.89 14.59
C VAL A 361 -36.27 -24.32 14.22
N GLU A 362 -37.29 -24.84 14.91
CA GLU A 362 -37.87 -26.18 14.82
C GLU A 362 -38.62 -26.48 13.50
N SER A 363 -38.87 -25.50 12.64
CA SER A 363 -40.02 -25.59 11.73
C SER A 363 -39.76 -26.06 10.29
N TYR A 364 -38.52 -26.28 9.84
CA TYR A 364 -38.30 -26.61 8.41
C TYR A 364 -37.45 -27.84 8.08
N THR A 365 -36.80 -28.48 9.05
CA THR A 365 -36.14 -29.77 8.81
C THR A 365 -36.34 -30.71 10.00
N THR A 366 -37.32 -31.60 9.91
CA THR A 366 -37.49 -32.73 10.84
C THR A 366 -36.35 -33.76 10.78
N GLY A 367 -35.18 -33.40 10.23
CA GLY A 367 -34.10 -34.32 9.85
C GLY A 367 -32.71 -34.03 10.43
N TYR A 368 -32.35 -32.78 10.79
CA TYR A 368 -30.93 -32.43 11.00
C TYR A 368 -30.67 -31.47 12.16
N ASN A 369 -31.43 -31.55 13.25
CA ASN A 369 -30.92 -30.98 14.50
C ASN A 369 -29.68 -31.77 14.93
N LEU A 370 -28.72 -31.12 15.61
CA LEU A 370 -27.66 -31.73 16.45
C LEU A 370 -28.17 -32.78 17.48
N TYR A 371 -29.48 -33.04 17.49
CA TYR A 371 -30.28 -33.44 18.63
C TYR A 371 -31.35 -34.46 18.29
N LYS A 372 -31.25 -35.18 17.15
CA LYS A 372 -32.09 -36.36 16.97
C LYS A 372 -31.58 -37.55 17.80
N GLU A 373 -30.26 -37.61 18.03
CA GLU A 373 -29.58 -38.54 18.93
C GLU A 373 -28.33 -37.85 19.51
N GLY A 374 -28.11 -37.95 20.82
CA GLY A 374 -26.90 -37.71 21.64
C GLY A 374 -25.56 -37.09 21.20
N GLU A 375 -25.25 -36.86 19.93
CA GLU A 375 -23.94 -37.28 19.43
C GLU A 375 -22.72 -36.44 19.88
N VAL A 376 -22.57 -35.15 19.60
CA VAL A 376 -21.28 -34.46 19.89
C VAL A 376 -21.03 -34.18 21.38
N TYR A 377 -22.04 -33.77 22.14
CA TYR A 377 -21.89 -33.46 23.55
C TYR A 377 -21.83 -34.71 24.43
N GLU A 378 -22.57 -35.78 24.12
CA GLU A 378 -22.36 -37.04 24.83
C GLU A 378 -20.98 -37.62 24.54
N LYS A 379 -20.47 -37.45 23.31
CA LYS A 379 -19.07 -37.79 22.99
C LYS A 379 -18.11 -36.96 23.87
N LEU A 380 -18.34 -35.66 24.08
CA LEU A 380 -17.53 -34.82 24.97
C LEU A 380 -17.67 -35.22 26.46
N ASP A 381 -18.87 -35.54 26.92
CA ASP A 381 -19.11 -35.99 28.30
C ASP A 381 -18.38 -37.30 28.58
N LYS A 382 -18.47 -38.27 27.65
CA LYS A 382 -17.70 -39.51 27.70
C LYS A 382 -16.19 -39.24 27.64
N LEU A 383 -15.75 -38.30 26.81
CA LEU A 383 -14.33 -37.90 26.70
C LEU A 383 -13.79 -37.34 28.02
N PHE A 384 -14.57 -36.51 28.69
CA PHE A 384 -14.15 -35.82 29.92
C PHE A 384 -14.59 -36.52 31.21
N GLY A 385 -15.31 -37.64 31.12
CA GLY A 385 -15.85 -38.35 32.28
C GLY A 385 -16.86 -37.52 33.05
N LEU A 386 -17.53 -36.59 32.35
CA LEU A 386 -18.59 -35.78 32.94
C LEU A 386 -19.78 -36.71 33.13
N LYS A 387 -20.06 -37.05 34.39
CA LYS A 387 -21.34 -37.65 34.71
C LYS A 387 -22.36 -36.53 34.59
N PRO A 388 -23.48 -36.73 33.86
CA PRO A 388 -24.61 -35.85 34.00
C PRO A 388 -24.90 -35.76 35.50
N GLU A 389 -24.75 -34.58 36.10
CA GLU A 389 -25.20 -34.42 37.47
C GLU A 389 -26.68 -34.84 37.43
N LYS A 390 -27.04 -35.88 38.20
CA LYS A 390 -28.42 -36.41 38.25
C LYS A 390 -29.45 -35.30 38.52
N ASP A 391 -28.97 -34.19 39.07
CA ASP A 391 -29.67 -32.95 39.43
C ASP A 391 -29.01 -31.66 38.85
N GLY A 392 -28.08 -31.73 37.90
CA GLY A 392 -27.37 -30.55 37.37
C GLY A 392 -28.29 -29.52 36.73
N TRP A 393 -29.40 -30.01 36.17
CA TRP A 393 -30.51 -29.20 35.69
C TRP A 393 -31.21 -28.37 36.77
N LYS A 394 -31.16 -28.78 38.05
CA LYS A 394 -31.68 -27.97 39.17
C LYS A 394 -30.83 -26.73 39.42
N LYS A 395 -29.57 -26.73 38.93
CA LYS A 395 -28.66 -25.57 38.92
C LYS A 395 -28.68 -24.82 37.58
N PHE A 396 -29.18 -25.46 36.52
CA PHE A 396 -29.35 -24.84 35.20
C PHE A 396 -30.40 -23.73 35.29
N ASP A 397 -29.99 -22.53 34.92
CA ASP A 397 -30.84 -21.34 34.97
C ASP A 397 -31.15 -20.90 33.54
N PRO A 398 -32.27 -21.37 32.94
CA PRO A 398 -32.62 -20.99 31.58
C PRO A 398 -32.75 -19.47 31.42
N THR A 399 -33.03 -18.73 32.50
CA THR A 399 -33.13 -17.26 32.47
C THR A 399 -31.80 -16.56 32.24
N LYS A 400 -30.65 -17.21 32.49
CA LYS A 400 -29.32 -16.69 32.14
C LYS A 400 -28.95 -16.91 30.67
N HIS A 401 -29.68 -17.77 29.98
CA HIS A 401 -29.45 -18.15 28.59
C HIS A 401 -30.63 -17.77 27.67
N MET A 402 -31.68 -17.15 28.21
CA MET A 402 -32.73 -16.49 27.46
C MET A 402 -32.37 -15.02 27.26
N ASP A 403 -32.55 -14.51 26.04
CA ASP A 403 -32.35 -13.09 25.81
C ASP A 403 -33.47 -12.38 26.56
N TRP A 404 -33.09 -11.39 27.36
CA TRP A 404 -34.01 -10.47 28.04
C TRP A 404 -35.08 -9.88 27.09
N TRP A 405 -34.82 -9.93 25.78
CA TRP A 405 -35.56 -9.40 24.65
C TRP A 405 -36.61 -10.37 24.09
N ALA A 406 -36.75 -11.58 24.64
CA ALA A 406 -37.76 -12.54 24.18
C ALA A 406 -39.17 -11.90 24.24
N PRO A 407 -40.00 -12.04 23.18
CA PRO A 407 -41.33 -11.44 23.14
C PRO A 407 -42.14 -11.80 24.39
N LYS A 408 -42.77 -10.80 25.01
CA LYS A 408 -43.50 -10.91 26.28
C LYS A 408 -44.42 -12.14 26.30
N HIS A 409 -45.16 -12.40 25.23
CA HIS A 409 -46.08 -13.54 25.13
C HIS A 409 -45.40 -14.94 25.15
N VAL A 410 -44.15 -15.09 24.70
CA VAL A 410 -43.43 -16.39 24.74
C VAL A 410 -42.92 -16.65 26.15
N ARG A 411 -42.35 -15.61 26.77
CA ARG A 411 -41.99 -15.64 28.20
C ARG A 411 -43.23 -15.94 29.03
N ASP A 412 -44.29 -15.18 28.83
CA ASP A 412 -45.54 -15.32 29.56
C ASP A 412 -46.19 -16.69 29.33
N LYS A 413 -46.05 -17.33 28.16
CA LYS A 413 -46.58 -18.69 27.92
C LYS A 413 -45.79 -19.77 28.66
N ILE A 414 -44.46 -19.65 28.71
CA ILE A 414 -43.59 -20.56 29.48
C ILE A 414 -43.80 -20.32 30.98
N PHE A 415 -43.76 -19.05 31.41
CA PHE A 415 -44.05 -18.66 32.79
C PHE A 415 -45.47 -19.01 33.22
N LYS A 416 -46.47 -18.91 32.34
CA LYS A 416 -47.86 -19.32 32.62
C LYS A 416 -48.00 -20.83 32.80
N LYS A 417 -47.35 -21.64 31.95
CA LYS A 417 -47.32 -23.10 32.16
C LYS A 417 -46.57 -23.49 33.44
N ILE A 418 -45.52 -22.75 33.78
CA ILE A 418 -44.77 -22.91 35.05
C ILE A 418 -45.63 -22.47 36.26
N TYR A 419 -46.41 -21.39 36.10
CA TYR A 419 -47.36 -20.84 37.06
C TYR A 419 -48.51 -21.80 37.35
N GLU A 420 -49.10 -22.38 36.31
CA GLU A 420 -50.15 -23.40 36.41
C GLU A 420 -49.64 -24.68 37.12
N ALA A 421 -48.35 -24.98 37.03
CA ALA A 421 -47.71 -26.12 37.70
C ALA A 421 -47.28 -25.83 39.16
N ASN A 422 -47.27 -24.57 39.60
CA ASN A 422 -46.83 -24.16 40.95
C ASN A 422 -47.77 -23.07 41.52
N PRO A 423 -49.06 -23.38 41.74
CA PRO A 423 -50.09 -22.39 42.09
C PRO A 423 -49.92 -21.73 43.46
N ASP A 424 -49.10 -22.31 44.35
CA ASP A 424 -48.87 -21.81 45.71
C ASP A 424 -47.81 -20.69 45.81
N GLN A 425 -47.30 -20.21 44.67
CA GLN A 425 -46.24 -19.20 44.60
C GLN A 425 -46.82 -17.82 44.21
N ASP A 426 -46.48 -16.77 44.97
CA ASP A 426 -46.95 -15.39 44.77
C ASP A 426 -46.18 -14.69 43.64
N TRP A 427 -46.45 -15.11 42.41
CA TRP A 427 -45.83 -14.58 41.20
C TRP A 427 -46.20 -13.12 40.91
N ASP A 428 -47.31 -12.63 41.46
CA ASP A 428 -47.73 -11.23 41.33
C ASP A 428 -46.68 -10.31 41.96
N LYS A 429 -46.12 -10.70 43.11
CA LYS A 429 -45.00 -9.99 43.72
C LYS A 429 -43.75 -9.92 42.84
N LEU A 430 -43.41 -10.99 42.12
CA LEU A 430 -42.24 -11.02 41.24
C LEU A 430 -42.45 -10.14 39.99
N ASN A 431 -43.66 -10.18 39.42
CA ASN A 431 -44.04 -9.33 38.29
C ASN A 431 -44.09 -7.84 38.69
N GLU A 432 -44.59 -7.53 39.88
CA GLU A 432 -44.60 -6.16 40.41
C GLU A 432 -43.17 -5.61 40.56
N LEU A 433 -42.25 -6.41 41.14
CA LEU A 433 -40.84 -6.03 41.25
C LEU A 433 -40.20 -5.83 39.88
N ARG A 434 -40.53 -6.69 38.91
CA ARG A 434 -40.01 -6.58 37.54
C ARG A 434 -40.48 -5.32 36.83
N GLU A 435 -41.77 -5.00 36.88
CA GLU A 435 -42.33 -3.81 36.25
C GLU A 435 -41.77 -2.53 36.92
N LYS A 436 -41.57 -2.55 38.24
CA LYS A 436 -40.86 -1.46 38.94
C LYS A 436 -39.44 -1.27 38.40
N LEU A 437 -38.68 -2.34 38.19
CA LEU A 437 -37.32 -2.26 37.65
C LEU A 437 -37.26 -1.76 36.21
N ILE A 438 -38.19 -2.20 35.34
CA ILE A 438 -38.27 -1.75 33.94
C ILE A 438 -38.53 -0.25 33.88
N ASN A 439 -39.55 0.24 34.58
CA ASN A 439 -39.88 1.67 34.63
C ASN A 439 -38.71 2.50 35.16
N LEU A 440 -37.93 1.97 36.10
CA LEU A 440 -36.77 2.65 36.65
C LEU A 440 -35.59 2.72 35.67
N ILE A 441 -35.36 1.66 34.88
CA ILE A 441 -34.34 1.64 33.81
C ILE A 441 -34.71 2.63 32.71
N GLU A 442 -35.96 2.59 32.23
CA GLU A 442 -36.44 3.52 31.20
C GLU A 442 -36.32 4.99 31.63
N LYS A 443 -36.56 5.26 32.92
CA LYS A 443 -36.40 6.60 33.52
C LYS A 443 -34.93 7.03 33.65
N ILE A 444 -34.00 6.09 33.82
CA ILE A 444 -32.56 6.37 33.84
C ILE A 444 -32.05 6.61 32.41
N ASP A 445 -32.47 5.78 31.46
CA ASP A 445 -32.01 5.82 30.07
C ASP A 445 -32.58 7.00 29.28
N SER A 446 -33.71 7.57 29.71
CA SER A 446 -34.27 8.79 29.11
C SER A 446 -33.37 10.02 29.25
N GLY A 447 -32.39 10.00 30.16
CA GLY A 447 -31.49 11.12 30.42
C GLY A 447 -32.18 12.34 31.07
N THR A 448 -33.42 12.20 31.54
CA THR A 448 -34.21 13.33 32.07
C THR A 448 -34.04 13.58 33.57
N LEU A 449 -33.23 12.77 34.26
CA LEU A 449 -33.01 12.88 35.71
C LEU A 449 -31.88 13.85 36.03
N SER A 450 -32.06 14.69 37.04
CA SER A 450 -30.96 15.49 37.62
C SER A 450 -29.95 14.59 38.35
N GLY A 451 -28.75 15.11 38.65
CA GLY A 451 -27.67 14.31 39.24
C GLY A 451 -28.05 13.60 40.55
N GLU A 452 -28.81 14.25 41.43
CA GLU A 452 -29.28 13.65 42.69
C GLU A 452 -30.40 12.61 42.46
N GLU A 453 -31.31 12.88 41.52
CA GLU A 453 -32.37 11.94 41.14
C GLU A 453 -31.82 10.69 40.44
N LEU A 454 -30.78 10.84 39.62
CA LEU A 454 -30.10 9.76 38.93
C LEU A 454 -29.42 8.82 39.94
N GLU A 455 -28.73 9.39 40.94
CA GLU A 455 -28.05 8.59 41.96
C GLU A 455 -29.06 7.84 42.85
N LYS A 456 -30.18 8.50 43.20
CA LYS A 456 -31.29 7.85 43.91
C LYS A 456 -31.92 6.72 43.09
N ALA A 457 -32.19 6.95 41.80
CA ALA A 457 -32.75 5.94 40.90
C ALA A 457 -31.80 4.75 40.71
N ARG A 458 -30.48 4.98 40.60
CA ARG A 458 -29.47 3.91 40.53
C ARG A 458 -29.44 3.07 41.80
N LYS A 459 -29.53 3.70 42.97
CA LYS A 459 -29.58 2.98 44.24
C LYS A 459 -30.86 2.14 44.37
N GLU A 460 -32.00 2.71 44.05
CA GLU A 460 -33.29 2.01 44.03
C GLU A 460 -33.30 0.84 43.03
N LEU A 461 -32.59 0.98 41.90
CA LEU A 461 -32.41 -0.08 40.91
C LEU A 461 -31.60 -1.24 41.49
N GLU A 462 -30.50 -0.95 42.18
CA GLU A 462 -29.66 -1.98 42.79
C GLU A 462 -30.34 -2.69 43.97
N ASP A 463 -31.11 -1.95 44.77
CA ASP A 463 -31.92 -2.54 45.86
C ASP A 463 -33.06 -3.41 45.30
N GLY A 464 -33.78 -2.91 44.29
CA GLY A 464 -34.82 -3.67 43.61
C GLY A 464 -34.28 -4.91 42.88
N LYS A 465 -33.09 -4.84 42.27
CA LYS A 465 -32.41 -6.01 41.70
C LYS A 465 -32.12 -7.03 42.79
N ARG A 466 -31.57 -6.61 43.94
CA ARG A 466 -31.28 -7.51 45.06
C ARG A 466 -32.54 -8.21 45.57
N GLU A 467 -33.64 -7.48 45.74
CA GLU A 467 -34.92 -8.05 46.17
C GLU A 467 -35.49 -9.01 45.12
N TYR A 468 -35.52 -8.61 43.84
CA TYR A 468 -35.95 -9.46 42.73
C TYR A 468 -35.17 -10.77 42.67
N TRP A 469 -33.83 -10.72 42.78
CA TRP A 469 -32.98 -11.91 42.76
C TRP A 469 -33.16 -12.78 43.99
N LYS A 470 -33.35 -12.19 45.17
CA LYS A 470 -33.64 -12.94 46.40
C LYS A 470 -34.95 -13.69 46.27
N THR A 471 -36.02 -13.00 45.85
CA THR A 471 -37.35 -13.58 45.65
C THR A 471 -37.33 -14.66 44.56
N LEU A 472 -36.66 -14.41 43.42
CA LEU A 472 -36.47 -15.41 42.37
C LEU A 472 -35.69 -16.64 42.86
N SER A 473 -34.68 -16.47 43.71
CA SER A 473 -33.90 -17.56 44.30
C SER A 473 -34.72 -18.41 45.28
N GLU A 474 -35.58 -17.77 46.08
CA GLU A 474 -36.55 -18.45 46.94
C GLU A 474 -37.58 -19.24 46.12
N TYR A 475 -38.05 -18.69 44.98
CA TYR A 475 -38.93 -19.39 44.05
C TYR A 475 -38.26 -20.59 43.36
N LYS A 476 -36.99 -20.44 42.95
CA LYS A 476 -36.18 -21.52 42.35
C LYS A 476 -36.02 -22.72 43.27
N LYS A 477 -35.94 -22.51 44.60
CA LYS A 477 -35.81 -23.61 45.58
C LYS A 477 -37.06 -24.50 45.68
N ASN A 478 -38.23 -23.98 45.33
CA ASN A 478 -39.52 -24.66 45.47
C ASN A 478 -40.11 -25.12 44.11
N PHE A 479 -39.31 -25.09 43.05
CA PHE A 479 -39.71 -25.43 41.69
C PHE A 479 -39.97 -26.93 41.51
N LYS A 480 -41.18 -27.32 41.08
CA LYS A 480 -41.53 -28.70 40.73
C LYS A 480 -42.10 -28.77 39.30
N LEU A 481 -41.69 -29.79 38.55
CA LEU A 481 -42.17 -30.09 37.18
C LEU A 481 -43.34 -31.09 37.16
N ASP A 482 -43.91 -31.37 38.34
CA ASP A 482 -44.81 -32.51 38.56
C ASP A 482 -46.17 -32.36 37.83
N GLY A 483 -46.50 -31.17 37.33
CA GLY A 483 -47.73 -30.86 36.58
C GLY A 483 -47.67 -30.99 35.06
N LEU A 484 -46.51 -31.32 34.46
CA LEU A 484 -46.37 -31.54 33.02
C LEU A 484 -46.67 -33.01 32.65
N SER A 485 -47.25 -33.27 31.47
CA SER A 485 -47.36 -34.64 30.94
C SER A 485 -45.98 -35.27 30.70
N GLU A 486 -45.84 -36.60 30.61
CA GLU A 486 -44.53 -37.23 30.38
C GLU A 486 -43.92 -36.89 29.00
N GLU A 487 -44.75 -36.69 27.96
CA GLU A 487 -44.28 -36.11 26.69
C GLU A 487 -43.80 -34.66 26.84
N GLU A 488 -44.52 -33.83 27.59
CA GLU A 488 -44.10 -32.44 27.86
C GLU A 488 -42.85 -32.40 28.74
N LYS A 489 -42.74 -33.25 29.75
CA LYS A 489 -41.51 -33.41 30.52
C LYS A 489 -40.39 -33.78 29.56
N LYS A 490 -40.52 -34.78 28.68
CA LYS A 490 -39.45 -35.08 27.71
C LYS A 490 -39.09 -33.90 26.78
N LEU A 491 -40.08 -33.12 26.36
CA LEU A 491 -39.94 -31.97 25.46
C LEU A 491 -39.34 -30.72 26.14
N TYR A 492 -39.66 -30.46 27.40
CA TYR A 492 -39.27 -29.26 28.15
C TYR A 492 -38.21 -29.53 29.23
N ASN A 493 -37.82 -30.78 29.44
CA ASN A 493 -36.84 -31.14 30.45
C ASN A 493 -35.43 -30.77 29.96
N PRO A 494 -34.78 -29.76 30.57
CA PRO A 494 -33.46 -29.32 30.15
C PRO A 494 -32.36 -30.37 30.39
N THR A 495 -32.67 -31.52 31.00
CA THR A 495 -31.76 -32.68 31.09
C THR A 495 -31.73 -33.54 29.82
N THR A 496 -32.70 -33.38 28.92
CA THR A 496 -32.69 -34.05 27.63
C THR A 496 -32.16 -33.09 26.58
N ILE A 497 -31.42 -33.61 25.62
CA ILE A 497 -30.93 -32.86 24.47
C ILE A 497 -32.09 -32.13 23.72
N GLN A 498 -33.27 -32.77 23.67
CA GLN A 498 -34.49 -32.15 23.12
C GLN A 498 -35.00 -30.98 23.98
N GLY A 499 -35.00 -31.07 25.30
CA GLY A 499 -35.42 -29.96 26.17
C GLY A 499 -34.36 -28.86 26.33
N PHE A 500 -33.07 -29.19 26.19
CA PHE A 500 -32.00 -28.20 26.05
C PHE A 500 -32.14 -27.43 24.73
N GLY A 501 -32.36 -28.15 23.63
CA GLY A 501 -32.71 -27.59 22.33
C GLY A 501 -33.96 -26.72 22.42
N TYR A 502 -35.01 -27.17 23.11
CA TYR A 502 -36.25 -26.42 23.28
C TYR A 502 -36.08 -25.13 24.11
N CYS A 503 -35.22 -25.13 25.13
CA CYS A 503 -34.85 -23.93 25.88
C CYS A 503 -34.02 -22.93 25.04
N TYR A 504 -33.30 -23.44 24.03
CA TYR A 504 -32.53 -22.65 23.06
C TYR A 504 -33.30 -22.30 21.77
N LEU A 505 -34.51 -22.87 21.56
CA LEU A 505 -35.42 -22.51 20.48
C LEU A 505 -35.90 -21.07 20.68
N ARG A 506 -35.14 -20.11 20.16
CA ARG A 506 -35.57 -18.72 20.12
C ARG A 506 -36.36 -18.47 18.84
N SER A 507 -37.64 -18.23 19.08
CA SER A 507 -38.63 -17.66 18.20
C SER A 507 -39.25 -18.61 17.17
N LYS A 508 -40.58 -18.77 17.25
CA LYS A 508 -41.42 -19.28 16.14
C LYS A 508 -41.67 -18.20 15.07
N ASP A 509 -40.99 -17.07 15.20
CA ASP A 509 -41.08 -15.92 14.31
C ASP A 509 -40.19 -16.21 13.10
N SER A 510 -40.80 -16.42 11.94
CA SER A 510 -40.08 -16.60 10.68
C SER A 510 -39.16 -15.42 10.36
N GLU A 511 -39.42 -14.22 10.90
CA GLU A 511 -38.57 -13.04 10.72
C GLU A 511 -37.26 -13.10 11.54
N LYS A 512 -37.14 -14.08 12.46
CA LYS A 512 -35.93 -14.35 13.26
C LYS A 512 -35.26 -15.68 12.93
N GLY A 513 -35.64 -16.29 11.81
CA GLY A 513 -35.05 -17.53 11.31
C GLY A 513 -33.56 -17.45 10.97
N TRP A 514 -32.96 -16.26 11.01
CA TRP A 514 -31.54 -15.96 10.79
C TRP A 514 -30.73 -15.83 12.10
N TRP A 515 -31.34 -15.94 13.29
CA TRP A 515 -30.62 -15.96 14.56
C TRP A 515 -29.86 -17.27 14.76
N GLY A 516 -28.54 -17.24 14.96
CA GLY A 516 -27.74 -18.46 15.08
C GLY A 516 -26.27 -18.20 15.44
N HIS A 517 -25.45 -19.22 15.27
CA HIS A 517 -24.05 -19.26 15.71
C HIS A 517 -23.02 -18.74 14.70
N CYS A 518 -23.45 -17.98 13.67
CA CYS A 518 -22.54 -17.53 12.60
C CYS A 518 -21.32 -16.75 13.13
N TRP A 519 -21.45 -16.04 14.25
CA TRP A 519 -20.32 -15.37 14.90
C TRP A 519 -19.25 -16.35 15.42
N GLY A 520 -19.65 -17.39 16.16
CA GLY A 520 -18.72 -18.39 16.67
C GLY A 520 -17.98 -19.11 15.55
N ALA A 521 -18.68 -19.39 14.46
CA ALA A 521 -18.12 -20.05 13.30
C ALA A 521 -17.11 -19.15 12.57
N VAL A 522 -17.42 -17.86 12.39
CA VAL A 522 -16.48 -16.87 11.85
C VAL A 522 -15.21 -16.76 12.68
N VAL A 523 -15.33 -16.69 14.01
CA VAL A 523 -14.17 -16.64 14.91
C VAL A 523 -13.33 -17.90 14.80
N ALA A 524 -13.98 -19.07 14.85
CA ALA A 524 -13.31 -20.36 14.73
C ALA A 524 -12.59 -20.51 13.38
N SER A 525 -13.29 -20.23 12.28
CA SER A 525 -12.79 -20.38 10.90
C SER A 525 -11.73 -19.34 10.52
N SER A 526 -11.73 -18.17 11.18
CA SER A 526 -10.66 -17.18 11.04
C SER A 526 -9.38 -17.58 11.80
N LEU A 527 -9.50 -18.27 12.94
CA LEU A 527 -8.38 -18.56 13.84
C LEU A 527 -7.77 -19.95 13.63
N TYR A 528 -8.57 -20.93 13.21
CA TYR A 528 -8.16 -22.32 13.09
C TYR A 528 -8.31 -22.83 11.66
N LYS A 529 -7.30 -23.58 11.22
CA LYS A 529 -7.39 -24.40 10.01
C LYS A 529 -8.52 -25.40 10.18
N ARG A 530 -9.05 -25.86 9.06
CA ARG A 530 -10.10 -26.87 9.06
C ARG A 530 -9.68 -28.09 9.90
N PRO A 531 -10.54 -28.56 10.82
CA PRO A 531 -10.29 -29.79 11.57
C PRO A 531 -10.01 -30.98 10.64
N PRO A 532 -9.33 -32.04 11.13
CA PRO A 532 -9.14 -33.27 10.34
C PRO A 532 -10.49 -33.94 10.01
N GLU A 533 -10.52 -34.78 8.97
CA GLU A 533 -11.72 -35.51 8.49
C GLU A 533 -12.44 -36.34 9.59
N GLY A 534 -11.74 -36.63 10.69
CA GLY A 534 -12.31 -37.20 11.89
C GLY A 534 -11.23 -37.59 12.89
N LYS A 535 -11.64 -37.94 14.10
CA LYS A 535 -10.76 -38.37 15.18
C LYS A 535 -11.42 -39.41 16.06
N THR A 536 -10.75 -40.54 16.26
CA THR A 536 -11.10 -41.49 17.33
C THR A 536 -10.23 -41.21 18.55
N VAL A 537 -10.84 -41.07 19.72
CA VAL A 537 -10.18 -40.81 21.00
C VAL A 537 -10.68 -41.77 22.06
N LYS A 538 -9.91 -41.96 23.13
CA LYS A 538 -10.32 -42.78 24.27
C LYS A 538 -11.09 -41.91 25.27
N GLY A 539 -12.28 -42.36 25.65
CA GLY A 539 -13.08 -41.78 26.71
C GLY A 539 -12.45 -41.94 28.09
N ALA A 540 -13.00 -41.23 29.07
CA ALA A 540 -12.57 -41.34 30.46
C ALA A 540 -12.82 -42.74 31.07
N ASP A 541 -13.75 -43.50 30.50
CA ASP A 541 -14.04 -44.90 30.83
C ASP A 541 -13.24 -45.91 29.98
N GLY A 542 -12.35 -45.43 29.09
CA GLY A 542 -11.58 -46.25 28.16
C GLY A 542 -12.31 -46.65 26.88
N SER A 543 -13.58 -46.29 26.71
CA SER A 543 -14.34 -46.53 25.48
C SER A 543 -13.76 -45.75 24.29
N GLU A 544 -13.96 -46.23 23.07
CA GLU A 544 -13.60 -45.48 21.87
C GLU A 544 -14.73 -44.54 21.47
N ILE A 545 -14.37 -43.28 21.25
CA ILE A 545 -15.30 -42.21 20.89
C ILE A 545 -14.84 -41.66 19.55
N LYS A 546 -15.72 -41.73 18.54
CA LYS A 546 -15.44 -41.24 17.19
C LYS A 546 -16.10 -39.87 16.96
N PHE A 547 -15.27 -38.89 16.61
CA PHE A 547 -15.68 -37.56 16.15
C PHE A 547 -15.49 -37.48 14.62
N THR A 548 -16.50 -36.99 13.93
CA THR A 548 -16.45 -36.59 12.50
C THR A 548 -15.81 -35.21 12.37
N GLN A 549 -15.49 -34.77 11.15
CA GLN A 549 -14.99 -33.41 10.92
C GLN A 549 -16.00 -32.36 11.37
N GLU A 550 -17.27 -32.59 11.08
CA GLU A 550 -18.39 -31.72 11.42
C GLU A 550 -18.59 -31.64 12.94
N ASP A 551 -18.41 -32.76 13.67
CA ASP A 551 -18.40 -32.73 15.14
C ASP A 551 -17.30 -31.78 15.65
N LEU A 552 -16.10 -31.84 15.06
CA LEU A 552 -14.96 -31.04 15.48
C LEU A 552 -15.13 -29.55 15.13
N GLU A 553 -15.67 -29.24 13.95
CA GLU A 553 -16.03 -27.88 13.53
C GLU A 553 -17.12 -27.28 14.43
N ALA A 554 -18.13 -28.08 14.79
CA ALA A 554 -19.19 -27.67 15.71
C ALA A 554 -18.64 -27.36 17.11
N ILE A 555 -17.71 -28.17 17.63
CA ILE A 555 -17.08 -27.93 18.94
C ILE A 555 -16.33 -26.60 18.96
N LEU A 556 -15.55 -26.29 17.92
CA LEU A 556 -14.82 -25.02 17.84
C LEU A 556 -15.78 -23.83 17.68
N THR A 557 -16.81 -23.98 16.86
CA THR A 557 -17.86 -22.97 16.63
C THR A 557 -18.60 -22.64 17.92
N ASP A 558 -19.05 -23.65 18.65
CA ASP A 558 -19.77 -23.46 19.92
C ASP A 558 -18.85 -22.87 20.99
N TYR A 559 -17.61 -23.36 21.06
CA TYR A 559 -16.59 -22.76 21.92
C TYR A 559 -16.54 -21.25 21.64
N HIS A 560 -16.45 -20.82 20.38
CA HIS A 560 -16.30 -19.41 20.05
C HIS A 560 -17.57 -18.55 20.01
N THR A 561 -18.77 -19.10 20.22
CA THR A 561 -20.04 -18.37 20.00
C THR A 561 -20.19 -17.11 20.86
N ASN A 562 -19.79 -17.14 22.13
CA ASN A 562 -19.88 -15.99 23.04
C ASN A 562 -18.54 -15.30 23.28
N HIS A 563 -17.56 -15.56 22.41
CA HIS A 563 -16.23 -14.98 22.55
C HIS A 563 -16.24 -13.52 22.12
N SER A 564 -15.78 -12.66 23.01
CA SER A 564 -15.21 -11.37 22.62
C SER A 564 -13.89 -11.63 21.87
N VAL A 565 -13.60 -10.79 20.88
CA VAL A 565 -12.38 -10.87 20.06
C VAL A 565 -11.52 -9.63 20.23
N TYR A 566 -10.23 -9.77 19.93
CA TYR A 566 -9.32 -8.65 19.70
C TYR A 566 -9.12 -8.52 18.18
N PRO A 567 -9.90 -7.65 17.51
CA PRO A 567 -9.80 -7.48 16.07
C PRO A 567 -8.86 -6.34 15.69
N THR A 568 -8.19 -6.45 14.55
CA THR A 568 -7.82 -5.26 13.77
C THR A 568 -9.05 -4.82 13.01
N ASN A 569 -9.57 -3.64 13.34
CA ASN A 569 -10.77 -3.09 12.72
C ASN A 569 -10.40 -2.26 11.49
N TYR A 570 -10.57 -2.81 10.29
CA TYR A 570 -10.39 -2.02 9.07
C TYR A 570 -11.61 -1.16 8.79
N MET A 571 -12.81 -1.74 8.95
CA MET A 571 -14.08 -1.05 8.79
C MET A 571 -15.01 -1.47 9.92
N SER A 572 -15.75 -0.53 10.52
CA SER A 572 -16.69 -0.84 11.61
C SER A 572 -17.90 0.07 11.60
N LYS A 573 -19.07 -0.49 11.89
CA LYS A 573 -20.33 0.25 12.05
C LYS A 573 -20.74 1.04 10.80
N CYS A 574 -20.39 0.56 9.60
CA CYS A 574 -20.91 1.14 8.38
C CYS A 574 -22.45 1.02 8.42
N PRO A 575 -23.20 2.13 8.37
CA PRO A 575 -24.65 2.10 8.52
C PRO A 575 -25.29 1.29 7.35
N PRO A 576 -26.45 0.66 7.56
CA PRO A 576 -27.16 0.03 6.45
C PRO A 576 -27.62 1.10 5.47
N GLY A 577 -27.15 1.03 4.24
CA GLY A 577 -27.57 1.89 3.14
C GLY A 577 -27.39 1.12 1.83
N PRO A 578 -28.40 1.10 0.94
CA PRO A 578 -28.22 0.49 -0.36
C PRO A 578 -27.17 1.31 -1.13
N PRO A 579 -26.14 0.68 -1.69
CA PRO A 579 -25.25 1.38 -2.62
C PRO A 579 -26.05 2.02 -3.74
N SER A 580 -25.76 3.29 -4.04
CA SER A 580 -26.44 4.06 -5.06
C SER A 580 -25.51 5.09 -5.71
N GLU A 581 -25.92 5.64 -6.85
CA GLU A 581 -25.17 6.73 -7.48
C GLU A 581 -25.30 8.06 -6.71
N GLU A 582 -26.23 8.16 -5.75
CA GLU A 582 -26.38 9.35 -4.91
C GLU A 582 -25.23 9.48 -3.92
N LYS A 583 -24.60 10.65 -3.88
CA LYS A 583 -23.46 10.93 -3.02
C LYS A 583 -23.89 11.43 -1.63
N ASN A 584 -23.00 11.26 -0.66
CA ASN A 584 -23.13 11.71 0.74
C ASN A 584 -24.18 10.93 1.53
N GLN A 585 -24.44 9.69 1.15
CA GLN A 585 -25.20 8.76 1.98
C GLN A 585 -24.35 8.38 3.19
N PRO A 586 -24.97 8.05 4.35
CA PRO A 586 -24.23 7.71 5.56
C PRO A 586 -23.20 6.58 5.40
N CYS A 587 -23.38 5.69 4.42
CA CYS A 587 -22.45 4.60 4.13
C CYS A 587 -21.25 5.01 3.25
N ASP A 588 -21.30 6.15 2.56
CA ASP A 588 -20.32 6.56 1.55
C ASP A 588 -18.95 6.93 2.13
N SER A 589 -18.84 7.11 3.45
CA SER A 589 -17.57 7.37 4.13
C SER A 589 -16.78 6.12 4.53
N TYR A 590 -17.15 4.95 3.99
CA TYR A 590 -16.60 3.63 4.34
C TYR A 590 -16.03 2.79 3.18
N PRO A 591 -16.23 3.08 1.88
CA PRO A 591 -15.61 2.27 0.82
C PRO A 591 -14.08 2.26 0.86
N ASP A 592 -13.46 3.34 1.35
CA ASP A 592 -12.01 3.42 1.49
C ASP A 592 -11.49 2.45 2.57
N ASP A 593 -12.12 2.42 3.74
CA ASP A 593 -11.85 1.48 4.84
C ASP A 593 -12.03 0.03 4.40
N PHE A 594 -13.12 -0.24 3.67
CA PHE A 594 -13.36 -1.56 3.08
C PHE A 594 -12.24 -1.97 2.13
N TRP A 595 -11.88 -1.09 1.20
CA TRP A 595 -10.83 -1.35 0.21
C TRP A 595 -9.45 -1.51 0.85
N VAL A 596 -9.10 -0.65 1.80
CA VAL A 596 -7.87 -0.76 2.61
C VAL A 596 -7.83 -2.08 3.37
N GLY A 597 -8.96 -2.51 3.94
CA GLY A 597 -9.06 -3.77 4.65
C GLY A 597 -8.80 -4.98 3.75
N LEU A 598 -9.39 -5.03 2.55
CA LEU A 598 -9.12 -6.09 1.57
C LEU A 598 -7.66 -6.12 1.14
N MET A 599 -7.11 -4.95 0.77
CA MET A 599 -5.71 -4.82 0.33
C MET A 599 -4.72 -5.19 1.44
N THR A 600 -4.93 -4.69 2.66
CA THR A 600 -4.01 -4.94 3.79
C THR A 600 -4.18 -6.35 4.34
N GLY A 601 -5.41 -6.77 4.58
CA GLY A 601 -5.72 -8.05 5.21
C GLY A 601 -5.42 -9.25 4.31
N ILE A 602 -6.03 -9.28 3.12
CA ILE A 602 -5.95 -10.43 2.23
C ILE A 602 -4.70 -10.35 1.35
N ARG A 603 -4.47 -9.22 0.64
CA ARG A 603 -3.37 -9.13 -0.33
C ARG A 603 -1.99 -9.04 0.33
N GLN A 604 -1.81 -8.13 1.30
CA GLN A 604 -0.49 -7.93 1.94
C GLN A 604 -0.20 -8.98 3.02
N ASN A 605 -1.15 -9.22 3.92
CA ASN A 605 -0.92 -10.13 5.05
C ASN A 605 -1.25 -11.60 4.75
N GLY A 606 -2.01 -11.88 3.69
CA GLY A 606 -2.45 -13.24 3.38
C GLY A 606 -3.29 -13.83 4.51
N LEU A 607 -4.19 -13.04 5.11
CA LEU A 607 -5.03 -13.46 6.23
C LEU A 607 -6.52 -13.25 5.91
N PRO A 608 -7.39 -14.18 6.36
CA PRO A 608 -8.82 -14.05 6.19
C PRO A 608 -9.40 -12.92 7.06
N LEU A 609 -10.55 -12.39 6.65
CA LEU A 609 -11.23 -11.28 7.30
C LEU A 609 -12.66 -11.65 7.64
N ALA A 610 -13.07 -11.44 8.88
CA ALA A 610 -14.47 -11.48 9.26
C ALA A 610 -15.21 -10.31 8.58
N ILE A 611 -16.32 -10.61 7.93
CA ILE A 611 -17.14 -9.64 7.21
C ILE A 611 -18.61 -9.87 7.56
N ASN A 612 -19.37 -8.80 7.77
CA ASN A 612 -20.83 -8.90 7.82
C ASN A 612 -21.40 -8.42 6.50
N ILE A 613 -21.79 -9.38 5.64
CA ILE A 613 -22.23 -9.12 4.26
C ILE A 613 -23.64 -8.54 4.15
N ARG A 614 -24.44 -8.58 5.24
CA ARG A 614 -25.88 -8.25 5.27
C ARG A 614 -26.70 -8.99 4.19
N GLU A 615 -28.00 -9.12 4.38
CA GLU A 615 -28.83 -9.75 3.34
C GLU A 615 -28.96 -8.82 2.11
N SER A 616 -29.27 -9.39 0.94
CA SER A 616 -29.57 -8.60 -0.26
C SER A 616 -30.67 -7.55 0.01
N TYR A 617 -30.51 -6.33 -0.53
CA TYR A 617 -31.49 -5.25 -0.40
C TYR A 617 -32.83 -5.55 -1.10
N VAL A 618 -32.90 -6.63 -1.90
CA VAL A 618 -34.10 -7.10 -2.58
C VAL A 618 -35.16 -7.59 -1.58
N HIS A 619 -34.76 -7.96 -0.37
CA HIS A 619 -35.67 -8.42 0.70
C HIS A 619 -35.86 -7.30 1.73
N SER A 620 -37.08 -6.74 1.78
CA SER A 620 -37.44 -5.68 2.73
C SER A 620 -37.31 -6.19 4.16
N GLY A 621 -36.28 -5.73 4.90
CA GLY A 621 -35.98 -6.15 6.28
C GLY A 621 -34.55 -6.65 6.50
N GLY A 622 -33.82 -6.96 5.42
CA GLY A 622 -32.48 -7.56 5.46
C GLY A 622 -31.36 -6.66 6.02
N GLY A 623 -31.52 -5.32 5.97
CA GLY A 623 -30.46 -4.38 6.33
C GLY A 623 -30.00 -4.44 7.80
N ASN A 624 -30.88 -4.92 8.70
CA ASN A 624 -30.57 -5.10 10.12
C ASN A 624 -30.10 -6.53 10.47
N GLN A 625 -30.16 -7.46 9.51
CA GLN A 625 -29.69 -8.82 9.75
C GLN A 625 -28.16 -8.84 9.78
N VAL A 626 -27.62 -9.64 10.69
CA VAL A 626 -26.17 -9.77 10.90
C VAL A 626 -25.74 -11.13 10.35
N TRP A 627 -25.20 -11.12 9.14
CA TRP A 627 -24.69 -12.30 8.45
C TRP A 627 -23.17 -12.27 8.46
N ASN A 628 -22.58 -12.86 9.49
CA ASN A 628 -21.13 -12.92 9.65
C ASN A 628 -20.57 -14.05 8.78
N GLN A 629 -19.57 -13.73 7.97
CA GLN A 629 -18.84 -14.64 7.10
C GLN A 629 -17.34 -14.35 7.19
N VAL A 630 -16.52 -15.20 6.54
CA VAL A 630 -15.07 -15.02 6.45
C VAL A 630 -14.66 -14.79 4.99
N ALA A 631 -14.28 -13.57 4.65
CA ALA A 631 -13.70 -13.20 3.36
C ALA A 631 -12.25 -13.69 3.26
N TRP A 632 -11.88 -14.30 2.13
CA TRP A 632 -10.57 -14.91 1.95
C TRP A 632 -9.95 -14.68 0.57
N ARG A 633 -10.73 -14.15 -0.37
CA ARG A 633 -10.23 -13.68 -1.66
C ARG A 633 -11.02 -12.48 -2.14
N PHE A 634 -10.42 -11.72 -3.04
CA PHE A 634 -11.15 -10.78 -3.86
C PHE A 634 -10.53 -10.67 -5.25
N ASN A 635 -11.38 -10.32 -6.22
CA ASN A 635 -10.98 -9.95 -7.57
C ASN A 635 -11.54 -8.55 -7.83
N ALA A 636 -10.68 -7.58 -8.08
CA ALA A 636 -11.08 -6.20 -8.34
C ALA A 636 -10.65 -5.76 -9.73
N GLU A 637 -11.54 -5.06 -10.43
CA GLU A 637 -11.28 -4.35 -11.68
C GLU A 637 -11.36 -2.83 -11.42
N ILE A 638 -10.36 -2.10 -11.90
CA ILE A 638 -10.20 -0.67 -11.62
C ILE A 638 -10.20 0.08 -12.94
N SER A 639 -11.05 1.11 -13.01
CA SER A 639 -11.21 1.96 -14.19
C SER A 639 -11.14 3.44 -13.82
N GLU A 640 -10.67 4.26 -14.75
CA GLU A 640 -10.60 5.71 -14.60
C GLU A 640 -12.01 6.32 -14.61
N LYS A 641 -12.26 7.27 -13.71
CA LYS A 641 -13.53 7.98 -13.60
C LYS A 641 -13.34 9.46 -13.95
N ASP A 642 -14.31 10.00 -14.69
CA ASP A 642 -14.38 11.42 -15.07
C ASP A 642 -13.13 11.98 -15.77
N GLY A 643 -12.33 11.12 -16.42
CA GLY A 643 -11.11 11.52 -17.12
C GLY A 643 -9.94 11.89 -16.20
N ASP A 644 -10.05 11.62 -14.91
CA ASP A 644 -9.03 11.88 -13.90
C ASP A 644 -8.33 10.58 -13.52
N GLU A 645 -7.04 10.46 -13.85
CA GLU A 645 -6.25 9.24 -13.62
C GLU A 645 -6.14 8.82 -12.15
N THR A 646 -6.40 9.72 -11.20
CA THR A 646 -6.38 9.37 -9.77
C THR A 646 -7.76 9.14 -9.19
N TYR A 647 -8.84 9.48 -9.89
CA TYR A 647 -10.20 9.16 -9.49
C TYR A 647 -10.67 7.90 -10.21
N VAL A 648 -10.98 6.85 -9.45
CA VAL A 648 -11.27 5.54 -10.03
C VAL A 648 -12.59 4.97 -9.56
N HIS A 649 -13.17 4.17 -10.44
CA HIS A 649 -14.26 3.27 -10.15
C HIS A 649 -13.72 1.84 -9.98
N ILE A 650 -14.05 1.21 -8.87
CA ILE A 650 -13.57 -0.11 -8.45
C ILE A 650 -14.75 -1.06 -8.39
N LYS A 651 -14.69 -2.14 -9.18
CA LYS A 651 -15.63 -3.27 -9.11
C LYS A 651 -14.93 -4.43 -8.43
N VAL A 652 -15.45 -4.93 -7.33
CA VAL A 652 -14.83 -6.02 -6.57
C VAL A 652 -15.80 -7.17 -6.31
N GLU A 653 -15.39 -8.37 -6.65
CA GLU A 653 -16.01 -9.63 -6.21
C GLU A 653 -15.25 -10.13 -4.98
N VAL A 654 -15.93 -10.26 -3.84
CA VAL A 654 -15.38 -10.87 -2.62
C VAL A 654 -15.86 -12.31 -2.51
N GLY A 655 -14.91 -13.24 -2.36
CA GLY A 655 -15.19 -14.63 -2.03
C GLY A 655 -15.14 -14.84 -0.52
N TYR A 656 -16.16 -15.48 0.03
CA TYR A 656 -16.33 -15.68 1.47
C TYR A 656 -16.80 -17.12 1.79
N SER A 657 -16.67 -17.52 3.06
CA SER A 657 -17.19 -18.79 3.59
C SER A 657 -18.70 -18.87 3.43
N GLU A 658 -19.24 -19.98 2.95
CA GLU A 658 -20.67 -20.18 2.84
C GLU A 658 -21.24 -20.94 4.04
N ASP A 659 -22.54 -20.74 4.23
CA ASP A 659 -23.35 -21.47 5.18
C ASP A 659 -23.88 -22.79 4.57
N THR A 660 -23.08 -23.86 4.62
CA THR A 660 -23.44 -25.14 3.98
C THR A 660 -23.21 -26.36 4.88
N TYR A 661 -24.11 -27.33 4.77
CA TYR A 661 -24.01 -28.65 5.41
C TYR A 661 -24.08 -29.78 4.37
N PRO A 662 -23.12 -30.73 4.39
CA PRO A 662 -21.86 -30.68 5.12
C PRO A 662 -21.02 -29.46 4.68
N SER A 663 -20.03 -29.08 5.49
CA SER A 663 -19.10 -27.96 5.23
C SER A 663 -18.16 -28.27 4.07
N ASP A 664 -18.67 -28.57 2.87
CA ASP A 664 -17.81 -28.93 1.75
C ASP A 664 -16.93 -27.76 1.29
N GLU A 665 -15.79 -28.04 0.67
CA GLU A 665 -14.93 -27.01 0.06
C GLU A 665 -15.42 -26.58 -1.33
N GLY A 666 -16.60 -27.06 -1.77
CA GLY A 666 -17.13 -26.87 -3.11
C GLY A 666 -18.04 -25.64 -3.24
N SER A 667 -18.76 -25.28 -2.18
CA SER A 667 -19.69 -24.16 -2.17
C SER A 667 -19.06 -22.90 -1.55
N TRP A 668 -18.71 -21.89 -2.36
CA TRP A 668 -18.21 -20.62 -1.83
C TRP A 668 -19.14 -19.48 -2.20
N GLY A 669 -19.49 -18.68 -1.20
CA GLY A 669 -20.26 -17.47 -1.38
C GLY A 669 -19.49 -16.41 -2.15
N ARG A 670 -20.23 -15.57 -2.89
CA ARG A 670 -19.69 -14.44 -3.65
C ARG A 670 -20.60 -13.23 -3.51
N VAL A 671 -20.00 -12.08 -3.27
CA VAL A 671 -20.70 -10.80 -3.19
C VAL A 671 -19.94 -9.77 -4.01
N ASN A 672 -20.67 -8.98 -4.79
CA ASN A 672 -20.09 -7.93 -5.62
C ASN A 672 -20.34 -6.58 -4.99
N TYR A 673 -19.34 -5.72 -5.03
CA TYR A 673 -19.44 -4.32 -4.65
C TYR A 673 -18.80 -3.43 -5.72
N GLU A 674 -19.36 -2.25 -5.93
CA GLU A 674 -18.81 -1.24 -6.82
C GLU A 674 -18.80 0.11 -6.10
N PHE A 675 -17.66 0.80 -6.13
CA PHE A 675 -17.50 2.08 -5.45
C PHE A 675 -16.43 2.95 -6.12
N ASP A 676 -16.49 4.24 -5.85
CA ASP A 676 -15.51 5.20 -6.34
C ASP A 676 -14.56 5.61 -5.21
N LEU A 677 -13.29 5.80 -5.56
CA LEU A 677 -12.25 6.31 -4.65
C LEU A 677 -11.28 7.20 -5.41
N LYS A 678 -10.66 8.15 -4.72
CA LYS A 678 -9.55 8.95 -5.26
C LYS A 678 -8.24 8.58 -4.59
N TYR A 679 -7.18 8.56 -5.39
CA TYR A 679 -5.81 8.40 -4.96
C TYR A 679 -5.08 9.75 -4.97
N ASN A 680 -4.15 9.91 -4.05
CA ASN A 680 -3.18 10.99 -4.02
C ASN A 680 -2.06 10.73 -5.05
N PRO A 681 -1.28 11.77 -5.42
CA PRO A 681 -0.15 11.62 -6.35
C PRO A 681 0.94 10.62 -5.91
N ASP A 682 1.02 10.30 -4.61
CA ASP A 682 1.95 9.30 -4.05
C ASP A 682 1.39 7.86 -4.06
N GLY A 683 0.20 7.68 -4.65
CA GLY A 683 -0.48 6.39 -4.75
C GLY A 683 -1.18 5.91 -3.47
N SER A 684 -1.24 6.75 -2.42
CA SER A 684 -2.10 6.54 -1.26
C SER A 684 -3.55 6.94 -1.57
N LEU A 685 -4.52 6.48 -0.78
CA LEU A 685 -5.92 6.91 -0.93
C LEU A 685 -6.15 8.30 -0.32
N ASP A 686 -6.95 9.13 -1.00
CA ASP A 686 -7.44 10.43 -0.50
C ASP A 686 -8.59 10.20 0.49
N ARG A 687 -8.24 9.74 1.69
CA ARG A 687 -9.19 9.34 2.73
C ARG A 687 -9.88 10.52 3.41
N ASP A 688 -9.26 11.70 3.36
CA ASP A 688 -9.78 12.91 4.01
C ASP A 688 -10.88 13.60 3.18
N ASN A 689 -11.12 13.14 1.95
CA ASN A 689 -11.98 13.81 0.99
C ASN A 689 -13.21 12.99 0.62
N LEU A 690 -14.20 13.00 1.52
CA LEU A 690 -15.43 12.21 1.43
C LEU A 690 -16.21 12.41 0.12
N LYS A 691 -16.06 13.54 -0.59
CA LYS A 691 -16.76 13.80 -1.86
C LYS A 691 -16.39 12.82 -3.00
N TYR A 692 -15.26 12.13 -2.86
CA TYR A 692 -14.77 11.14 -3.83
C TYR A 692 -15.01 9.70 -3.37
N GLN A 693 -15.62 9.49 -2.21
CA GLN A 693 -15.97 8.18 -1.69
C GLN A 693 -17.46 7.97 -1.94
N ASN A 694 -17.82 6.88 -2.62
CA ASN A 694 -19.22 6.62 -2.94
C ASN A 694 -19.45 5.13 -3.18
N TRP A 695 -20.39 4.51 -2.49
CA TRP A 695 -20.84 3.14 -2.81
C TRP A 695 -21.82 3.20 -3.97
N THR A 696 -21.37 2.92 -5.19
CA THR A 696 -22.21 3.02 -6.40
C THR A 696 -23.15 1.84 -6.63
N SER A 697 -22.75 0.62 -6.27
CA SER A 697 -23.57 -0.58 -6.46
C SER A 697 -23.08 -1.72 -5.56
N ALA A 698 -23.95 -2.68 -5.28
CA ALA A 698 -23.57 -3.96 -4.69
C ALA A 698 -24.67 -5.01 -4.89
N SER A 699 -24.32 -6.29 -4.79
CA SER A 699 -25.30 -7.38 -4.74
C SER A 699 -25.96 -7.55 -3.36
N ALA A 700 -25.43 -6.88 -2.34
CA ALA A 700 -25.94 -6.83 -0.97
C ALA A 700 -25.90 -5.39 -0.42
N TYR A 701 -26.30 -5.15 0.83
CA TYR A 701 -25.98 -3.87 1.47
C TYR A 701 -24.47 -3.71 1.65
N CYS A 702 -23.99 -2.47 1.84
CA CYS A 702 -22.61 -2.25 2.27
C CYS A 702 -22.32 -3.06 3.55
N PRO A 703 -21.11 -3.67 3.66
CA PRO A 703 -20.82 -4.54 4.78
C PRO A 703 -20.80 -3.72 6.07
N SER A 704 -21.34 -4.25 7.17
CA SER A 704 -21.36 -3.51 8.45
C SER A 704 -19.96 -3.32 9.03
N TYR A 705 -19.09 -4.33 8.83
CA TYR A 705 -17.72 -4.34 9.31
C TYR A 705 -16.84 -5.23 8.45
N LEU A 706 -15.52 -5.01 8.56
CA LEU A 706 -14.46 -5.84 8.00
C LEU A 706 -13.30 -5.90 9.00
N TRP A 707 -13.08 -7.06 9.62
CA TRP A 707 -12.18 -7.23 10.75
C TRP A 707 -11.19 -8.37 10.53
N ARG A 708 -9.95 -8.19 10.99
CA ARG A 708 -9.03 -9.32 11.18
C ARG A 708 -9.12 -9.79 12.63
N ILE A 709 -9.56 -11.02 12.85
CA ILE A 709 -9.62 -11.61 14.19
C ILE A 709 -8.24 -12.12 14.57
N GLU A 710 -7.56 -11.48 15.54
CA GLU A 710 -6.20 -11.89 15.95
C GLU A 710 -6.24 -12.99 17.02
N ARG A 711 -7.18 -12.86 17.95
CA ARG A 711 -7.40 -13.80 19.05
C ARG A 711 -8.74 -13.52 19.72
N SER A 712 -9.17 -14.46 20.56
CA SER A 712 -10.26 -14.22 21.50
C SER A 712 -9.76 -13.67 22.85
N THR A 713 -10.59 -12.87 23.52
CA THR A 713 -10.23 -12.13 24.74
C THR A 713 -10.47 -12.90 26.05
N THR A 714 -11.26 -13.98 26.04
CA THR A 714 -11.69 -14.68 27.25
C THR A 714 -11.09 -16.10 27.34
N PRO A 715 -10.19 -16.38 28.32
CA PRO A 715 -9.69 -17.73 28.57
C PRO A 715 -10.79 -18.71 28.98
N MET A 716 -11.87 -18.21 29.61
CA MET A 716 -13.04 -18.98 30.00
C MET A 716 -14.11 -19.06 28.90
N GLY A 717 -13.78 -18.68 27.66
CA GLY A 717 -14.63 -17.93 26.73
C GLY A 717 -15.99 -18.44 26.26
N THR A 718 -16.50 -19.55 26.77
CA THR A 718 -17.86 -19.98 26.45
C THR A 718 -18.72 -20.10 27.70
N ASP A 719 -20.01 -19.77 27.53
CA ASP A 719 -21.03 -20.08 28.53
C ASP A 719 -21.29 -21.58 28.62
N ASN A 720 -20.82 -22.36 27.64
CA ASN A 720 -20.86 -23.80 27.66
C ASN A 720 -19.90 -24.37 28.73
N GLU A 721 -20.46 -24.84 29.84
CA GLU A 721 -19.70 -25.39 30.96
C GLU A 721 -18.85 -26.62 30.58
N VAL A 722 -19.23 -27.36 29.52
CA VAL A 722 -18.47 -28.51 29.00
C VAL A 722 -17.21 -28.06 28.26
N LEU A 723 -17.21 -26.87 27.66
CA LEU A 723 -16.08 -26.39 26.86
C LEU A 723 -15.23 -25.33 27.60
N ARG A 724 -15.79 -24.69 28.63
CA ARG A 724 -15.14 -23.65 29.44
C ARG A 724 -13.76 -24.09 29.96
N GLY A 725 -12.71 -23.35 29.59
CA GLY A 725 -11.33 -23.62 30.00
C GLY A 725 -10.70 -24.88 29.41
N ARG A 726 -11.38 -25.59 28.49
CA ARG A 726 -10.90 -26.86 27.93
C ARG A 726 -10.27 -26.74 26.54
N LEU A 727 -10.23 -25.57 25.90
CA LEU A 727 -9.65 -25.39 24.56
C LEU A 727 -8.20 -25.91 24.44
N PRO A 728 -7.26 -25.64 25.36
CA PRO A 728 -5.90 -26.21 25.25
C PRO A 728 -5.90 -27.74 25.18
N LYS A 729 -6.77 -28.39 25.97
CA LYS A 729 -6.93 -29.84 25.96
C LYS A 729 -7.63 -30.33 24.69
N LEU A 730 -8.60 -29.59 24.16
CA LEU A 730 -9.25 -29.91 22.88
C LEU A 730 -8.26 -29.79 21.72
N ILE A 731 -7.38 -28.77 21.72
CA ILE A 731 -6.29 -28.61 20.75
C ILE A 731 -5.35 -29.82 20.81
N GLU A 732 -4.95 -30.24 22.01
CA GLU A 732 -4.08 -31.41 22.21
C GLU A 732 -4.74 -32.70 21.69
N ILE A 733 -6.00 -32.94 22.06
CA ILE A 733 -6.73 -34.18 21.73
C ILE A 733 -7.06 -34.27 20.24
N PHE A 734 -7.62 -33.19 19.67
CA PHE A 734 -8.14 -33.18 18.30
C PHE A 734 -7.10 -32.70 17.28
N GLY A 735 -6.01 -32.09 17.72
CA GLY A 735 -4.94 -31.62 16.83
C GLY A 735 -5.35 -30.37 16.05
N TYR A 736 -6.17 -29.49 16.63
CA TYR A 736 -6.51 -28.21 16.03
C TYR A 736 -5.26 -27.37 15.77
N LYS A 737 -5.18 -26.77 14.58
CA LYS A 737 -4.04 -25.95 14.17
C LYS A 737 -4.50 -24.53 13.91
N ARG A 738 -3.76 -23.55 14.42
CA ARG A 738 -4.05 -22.15 14.12
C ARG A 738 -3.62 -21.77 12.70
N VAL A 739 -4.32 -20.80 12.12
CA VAL A 739 -4.05 -20.26 10.78
C VAL A 739 -2.73 -19.48 10.73
N ASP A 740 -2.42 -18.75 11.81
CA ASP A 740 -1.22 -17.92 11.94
C ASP A 740 0.06 -18.69 12.31
N GLY A 741 -0.08 -19.99 12.63
CA GLY A 741 1.04 -20.86 12.99
C GLY A 741 1.63 -20.64 14.40
N ASN A 742 1.01 -19.77 15.20
CA ASN A 742 1.40 -19.49 16.58
C ASN A 742 0.71 -20.40 17.60
#